data_AF-A0A954W6L8-F1
#
_entry.id   AF-A0A954W6L8-F1
#
_cell.length_a   1.000
_cell.length_b   1.000
_cell.length_c   1.000
_cell.angle_alpha   90.00
_cell.angle_beta   90.00
_cell.angle_gamma   90.00
#
_symmetry.space_group_name_H-M   'P 1'
#
loop_
_entity.id
_entity.type
_entity.pdbx_description
1 polymer ?
#
loop_
_entity_poly.entity_id
_entity_poly.type
_entity_poly.pdbx_seq_one_letter_code
_entity_poly.pdbx_strand_id
1 'polypeptide(L)'
;DLDQASAENVDFYQLILTRDTVENTDDVVFHPTSVSYDPITDTAVLTFADNLDELVDPATGLPIGSGTFRLRIGTDEQTPAPPVHLDLAARVVSDLGTGGAVQVLFETDLVTADEFGSAMQVIVTSSDHSQTGDPAGPKIDVRDNIIRVDLDNTPGNETTAQELVDALNAEPRSAALLTASIANGNAATIVADEFLDLQPIELVGVGSSFDTASPLGVLAERTPDPLNPGQTVLGPTSVIVASRIDPQVYKLEYPGSNDEPGHRSVQDVGSHVGAADSDEGITEIEYNFRTNIGSVLDLQGVPQPSFNVITEQQKERAREALQVLSRSTGIEFVETDNSGVTIATGALNTSPFGPTVMLDSGANWDDQYGENWFQMMMTSVIRWLGVVGSGELPPGTLMAGTSLLGTTTTGRPPVAYDPLTNSTRATLVPTGTAFGDPDLLFNNPLEPVFPGDHDIVHLNYMYRPESKDIDLYQFEVQETGLFTAETIAERKRESSSLDTEISLYREDPIRDSAGNIILDSMGLPLIERTLISRNDNYFSNDSYLEMVLEPGQYFIAVAASGNSNFDPVIEDSGIGGKTEGLYDLRLNFRPDAVNSIIDADNVGRTEAPAAAQATALDGDTNGVPGGAYNFWFQTRPVERQLNFAGDGTLFVDGQTIRLVDNEGVTRVFELDSNNRLSTSGNNVTRIAFSASTINPTSAMTVATTVEQAINAAGFGVKASLTRELQFTGDGSTMTDGESITVRDRFGASHTFELDLNNAAINPNNPTLIPFVGASADELATSLADAINAAGLQVQATAVGDRVVIDGATDVSETGANVVVTNTTALTLYGERSVTLSATGRGVTTTGRTIFVDKSATQGADGTAARPFRDIDDAIAAAKAGDVIRVLGNGGDDGNVATVGDNLAYQIGFNQLGQTLEDGSTLEIPRGVTMMIDSTAIVQLRRARIGVGSSAPGVDRSGGALQVLGTPHLLTDDGKVMVDAAGNPVPGSVYFTSYHDQTIGKDLFQFTTTPARGDWGGIVFRDDVDRADGNFVYDEEGIFLNYVNHADMRYGGGVVIVDSIPQVIDPIHILRARPTITHNMITRSADAAISATPDSFEESNFHAPRFQRIEFTSDYSRIGPEIRGNMLIDENDPNSANTINGLFIRTSTPAGNDIKKLTVSGRWDDTDIVHVMAENLEIAGTPG
;
A
#
# COMPACT_ATOMS: atom_id res chain seq x y z
N ASP A 1 4.46 -11.61 -31.64
CA ASP A 1 3.58 -10.73 -32.44
C ASP A 1 2.18 -11.05 -31.97
N LEU A 2 1.39 -10.07 -31.56
CA LEU A 2 0.11 -10.35 -30.88
C LEU A 2 -0.95 -10.80 -31.89
N ASP A 3 -1.92 -11.59 -31.45
CA ASP A 3 -3.11 -11.82 -32.25
C ASP A 3 -3.85 -10.48 -32.40
N GLN A 4 -3.99 -10.03 -33.65
CA GLN A 4 -4.54 -8.72 -33.95
C GLN A 4 -5.96 -8.52 -33.40
N ALA A 5 -6.81 -9.55 -33.44
CA ALA A 5 -8.18 -9.41 -32.95
C ALA A 5 -8.23 -9.26 -31.43
N SER A 6 -7.34 -9.95 -30.70
CA SER A 6 -7.18 -9.75 -29.27
C SER A 6 -6.62 -8.37 -28.93
N ALA A 7 -5.56 -7.92 -29.63
CA ALA A 7 -4.93 -6.62 -29.39
C ALA A 7 -5.82 -5.42 -29.78
N GLU A 8 -6.78 -5.60 -30.69
CA GLU A 8 -7.77 -4.57 -31.05
C GLU A 8 -9.02 -4.58 -30.16
N ASN A 9 -9.11 -5.50 -29.19
CA ASN A 9 -10.24 -5.56 -28.28
C ASN A 9 -10.14 -4.46 -27.21
N VAL A 10 -11.12 -3.54 -27.22
CA VAL A 10 -11.20 -2.41 -26.30
C VAL A 10 -11.30 -2.82 -24.82
N ASP A 11 -11.84 -4.00 -24.53
CA ASP A 11 -12.09 -4.47 -23.16
C ASP A 11 -10.79 -4.79 -22.39
N PHE A 12 -9.65 -4.93 -23.09
CA PHE A 12 -8.34 -5.20 -22.49
C PHE A 12 -7.54 -3.93 -22.14
N TYR A 13 -8.18 -2.76 -22.27
CA TYR A 13 -7.58 -1.46 -22.01
C TYR A 13 -8.50 -0.63 -21.13
N GLN A 14 -8.07 -0.35 -19.91
CA GLN A 14 -8.84 0.44 -18.95
C GLN A 14 -8.03 1.67 -18.54
N LEU A 15 -8.59 2.86 -18.78
CA LEU A 15 -8.03 4.12 -18.30
C LEU A 15 -8.73 4.53 -17.01
N ILE A 16 -8.01 4.51 -15.90
CA ILE A 16 -8.56 4.66 -14.56
C ILE A 16 -8.10 6.01 -14.00
N LEU A 17 -9.05 6.91 -13.72
CA LEU A 17 -8.77 8.16 -13.00
C LEU A 17 -8.66 7.84 -11.50
N THR A 18 -7.46 7.95 -10.94
CA THR A 18 -7.14 7.46 -9.58
C THR A 18 -7.45 8.44 -8.46
N ARG A 19 -7.86 9.67 -8.82
CA ARG A 19 -8.08 10.80 -7.89
C ARG A 19 -6.92 11.06 -6.91
N ASP A 20 -5.70 10.74 -7.35
CA ASP A 20 -4.47 10.82 -6.55
C ASP A 20 -4.48 9.92 -5.28
N THR A 21 -5.25 8.83 -5.29
CA THR A 21 -5.30 7.84 -4.20
C THR A 21 -5.04 6.42 -4.71
N VAL A 22 -4.76 5.51 -3.77
CA VAL A 22 -4.73 4.05 -4.01
C VAL A 22 -6.12 3.41 -3.85
N GLU A 23 -7.10 4.16 -3.34
CA GLU A 23 -8.42 3.65 -2.98
C GLU A 23 -9.26 3.41 -4.24
N ASN A 24 -9.38 2.17 -4.70
CA ASN A 24 -10.15 1.87 -5.92
C ASN A 24 -11.66 2.20 -5.84
N THR A 25 -12.17 2.56 -4.65
CA THR A 25 -13.57 2.93 -4.41
C THR A 25 -13.95 4.30 -4.97
N ASP A 26 -12.96 5.15 -5.24
CA ASP A 26 -13.15 6.45 -5.88
C ASP A 26 -12.59 6.50 -7.31
N ASP A 27 -12.25 5.35 -7.89
CA ASP A 27 -11.79 5.28 -9.27
C ASP A 27 -12.92 5.52 -10.27
N VAL A 28 -12.59 6.17 -11.40
CA VAL A 28 -13.47 6.24 -12.58
C VAL A 28 -12.80 5.55 -13.76
N VAL A 29 -13.45 4.51 -14.30
CA VAL A 29 -12.92 3.72 -15.41
C VAL A 29 -13.49 4.21 -16.74
N PHE A 30 -12.60 4.52 -17.68
CA PHE A 30 -12.90 4.86 -19.07
C PHE A 30 -12.34 3.78 -20.01
N HIS A 31 -13.11 3.44 -21.04
CA HIS A 31 -12.70 2.49 -22.08
C HIS A 31 -12.41 3.25 -23.38
N PRO A 32 -11.44 2.81 -24.20
CA PRO A 32 -11.24 3.37 -25.53
C PRO A 32 -12.45 3.07 -26.41
N THR A 33 -12.80 4.02 -27.26
CA THR A 33 -13.82 3.86 -28.31
C THR A 33 -13.35 2.95 -29.45
N SER A 34 -12.03 2.88 -29.67
CA SER A 34 -11.39 1.96 -30.61
C SER A 34 -9.92 1.74 -30.26
N VAL A 35 -9.40 0.57 -30.62
CA VAL A 35 -7.98 0.23 -30.59
C VAL A 35 -7.55 -0.22 -31.99
N SER A 36 -6.40 0.27 -32.45
CA SER A 36 -5.77 -0.13 -33.71
C SER A 36 -4.40 -0.71 -33.40
N TYR A 37 -4.14 -1.96 -33.80
CA TYR A 37 -2.86 -2.63 -33.59
C TYR A 37 -2.09 -2.78 -34.91
N ASP A 38 -0.81 -2.41 -34.89
CA ASP A 38 0.13 -2.68 -35.99
C ASP A 38 1.16 -3.76 -35.55
N PRO A 39 1.09 -4.98 -36.10
CA PRO A 39 2.01 -6.08 -35.77
C PRO A 39 3.44 -5.84 -36.30
N ILE A 40 3.63 -4.94 -37.26
CA ILE A 40 4.99 -4.61 -37.76
C ILE A 40 5.73 -3.75 -36.73
N THR A 41 5.00 -2.89 -36.02
CA THR A 41 5.55 -1.93 -35.07
C THR A 41 5.37 -2.35 -33.61
N ASP A 42 4.66 -3.46 -33.35
CA ASP A 42 4.18 -3.88 -32.02
C ASP A 42 3.51 -2.73 -31.24
N THR A 43 2.68 -1.94 -31.94
CA THR A 43 2.05 -0.73 -31.36
C THR A 43 0.54 -0.82 -31.39
N ALA A 44 -0.10 -0.55 -30.25
CA ALA A 44 -1.53 -0.33 -30.15
C ALA A 44 -1.82 1.17 -29.95
N VAL A 45 -2.70 1.73 -30.78
CA VAL A 45 -3.20 3.11 -30.67
C VAL A 45 -4.60 3.09 -30.10
N LEU A 46 -4.78 3.68 -28.92
CA LEU A 46 -6.05 3.77 -28.21
C LEU A 46 -6.70 5.12 -28.49
N THR A 47 -7.97 5.14 -28.88
CA THR A 47 -8.74 6.37 -29.11
C THR A 47 -9.87 6.48 -28.11
N PHE A 48 -9.90 7.54 -27.31
CA PHE A 48 -10.98 7.83 -26.35
C PHE A 48 -12.01 8.80 -26.95
N ALA A 49 -13.14 8.99 -26.24
CA ALA A 49 -14.25 9.82 -26.73
C ALA A 49 -13.88 11.30 -26.90
N ASP A 50 -13.01 11.82 -26.03
CA ASP A 50 -12.52 13.20 -26.02
C ASP A 50 -11.04 13.24 -25.58
N ASN A 51 -10.44 14.43 -25.53
CA ASN A 51 -9.15 14.62 -24.87
C ASN A 51 -9.22 14.13 -23.43
N LEU A 52 -8.12 13.56 -22.92
CA LEU A 52 -8.16 12.89 -21.63
C LEU A 52 -8.56 13.82 -20.47
N ASP A 53 -8.16 15.09 -20.50
CA ASP A 53 -8.56 16.12 -19.53
C ASP A 53 -9.99 16.67 -19.75
N GLU A 54 -10.60 16.39 -20.90
CA GLU A 54 -11.96 16.79 -21.26
C GLU A 54 -12.99 15.66 -21.07
N LEU A 55 -12.54 14.44 -20.75
CA LEU A 55 -13.43 13.32 -20.41
C LEU A 55 -14.38 13.72 -19.28
N VAL A 56 -15.65 13.32 -19.39
CA VAL A 56 -16.70 13.70 -18.42
C VAL A 56 -16.71 12.72 -17.25
N ASP A 57 -16.58 13.24 -16.03
CA ASP A 57 -16.76 12.46 -14.80
C ASP A 57 -18.25 12.09 -14.61
N PRO A 58 -18.63 10.80 -14.61
CA PRO A 58 -20.02 10.38 -14.45
C PRO A 58 -20.67 10.84 -13.14
N ALA A 59 -19.88 11.06 -12.09
CA ALA A 59 -20.39 11.48 -10.78
C ALA A 59 -20.73 12.98 -10.72
N THR A 60 -20.04 13.80 -11.51
CA THR A 60 -20.21 15.27 -11.48
C THR A 60 -20.86 15.85 -12.73
N GLY A 61 -20.81 15.13 -13.86
CA GLY A 61 -21.27 15.59 -15.17
C GLY A 61 -20.41 16.70 -15.79
N LEU A 62 -19.20 16.92 -15.26
CA LEU A 62 -18.25 17.94 -15.72
C LEU A 62 -16.99 17.29 -16.30
N PRO A 63 -16.26 17.98 -17.19
CA PRO A 63 -14.91 17.56 -17.59
C PRO A 63 -14.01 17.36 -16.37
N ILE A 64 -13.21 16.30 -16.37
CA ILE A 64 -12.34 15.96 -15.24
C ILE A 64 -11.22 17.00 -15.02
N GLY A 65 -10.77 17.67 -16.08
CA GLY A 65 -9.63 18.58 -16.06
C GLY A 65 -8.30 17.88 -15.78
N SER A 66 -7.53 18.40 -14.81
CA SER A 66 -6.24 17.82 -14.43
C SER A 66 -6.45 16.50 -13.68
N GLY A 67 -5.87 15.40 -14.17
CA GLY A 67 -6.00 14.08 -13.54
C GLY A 67 -4.68 13.33 -13.46
N THR A 68 -4.60 12.40 -12.51
CA THR A 68 -3.62 11.31 -12.50
C THR A 68 -4.34 10.04 -12.93
N PHE A 69 -3.77 9.36 -13.91
CA PHE A 69 -4.36 8.21 -14.55
C PHE A 69 -3.48 6.99 -14.42
N ARG A 70 -4.12 5.84 -14.27
CA ARG A 70 -3.54 4.50 -14.41
C ARG A 70 -4.14 3.85 -15.65
N LEU A 71 -3.31 3.58 -16.64
CA LEU A 71 -3.68 2.77 -17.80
C LEU A 71 -3.35 1.31 -17.49
N ARG A 72 -4.38 0.48 -17.43
CA ARG A 72 -4.28 -0.97 -17.25
C ARG A 72 -4.44 -1.67 -18.60
N ILE A 73 -3.53 -2.59 -18.92
CA ILE A 73 -3.45 -3.27 -20.22
C ILE A 73 -3.28 -4.78 -20.02
N GLY A 74 -4.02 -5.60 -20.77
CA GLY A 74 -3.70 -7.01 -20.97
C GLY A 74 -4.89 -7.95 -20.84
N THR A 75 -5.81 -7.68 -19.91
CA THR A 75 -6.92 -8.57 -19.57
C THR A 75 -8.23 -7.82 -19.39
N ASP A 76 -9.38 -8.51 -19.51
CA ASP A 76 -10.73 -7.97 -19.26
C ASP A 76 -11.14 -8.04 -17.78
N GLU A 77 -10.15 -8.02 -16.90
CA GLU A 77 -10.36 -8.19 -15.47
C GLU A 77 -11.12 -7.00 -14.87
N GLN A 78 -12.05 -7.29 -13.95
CA GLN A 78 -12.83 -6.26 -13.27
C GLN A 78 -12.09 -5.70 -12.07
N THR A 79 -12.31 -4.42 -11.78
CA THR A 79 -11.85 -3.79 -10.54
C THR A 79 -12.50 -4.47 -9.33
N PRO A 80 -11.72 -4.92 -8.32
CA PRO A 80 -12.23 -5.56 -7.12
C PRO A 80 -13.21 -4.69 -6.35
N ALA A 81 -14.22 -5.32 -5.73
CA ALA A 81 -15.09 -4.63 -4.80
C ALA A 81 -14.37 -4.37 -3.45
N PRO A 82 -14.87 -3.41 -2.64
CA PRO A 82 -14.46 -3.29 -1.24
C PRO A 82 -14.63 -4.62 -0.49
N PRO A 83 -13.80 -4.90 0.53
CA PRO A 83 -13.94 -6.09 1.34
C PRO A 83 -15.29 -6.14 2.05
N VAL A 84 -15.83 -7.34 2.21
CA VAL A 84 -17.04 -7.60 2.99
C VAL A 84 -16.64 -8.19 4.35
N HIS A 85 -17.10 -7.58 5.44
CA HIS A 85 -16.97 -8.16 6.77
C HIS A 85 -17.98 -9.29 6.96
N LEU A 86 -17.51 -10.44 7.42
CA LEU A 86 -18.35 -11.55 7.81
C LEU A 86 -18.32 -11.71 9.33
N ASP A 87 -19.50 -11.58 9.93
CA ASP A 87 -19.72 -12.01 11.30
C ASP A 87 -19.79 -13.54 11.35
N LEU A 88 -19.22 -14.15 12.39
CA LEU A 88 -19.18 -15.59 12.55
C LEU A 88 -20.02 -16.08 13.73
N ALA A 89 -20.32 -17.37 13.72
CA ALA A 89 -20.97 -18.08 14.81
C ALA A 89 -20.06 -19.21 15.29
N ALA A 90 -19.99 -19.41 16.61
CA ALA A 90 -19.27 -20.53 17.20
C ALA A 90 -20.05 -21.83 16.96
N ARG A 91 -19.34 -22.92 16.65
CA ARG A 91 -19.92 -24.20 16.23
C ARG A 91 -19.27 -25.37 16.94
N VAL A 92 -20.07 -26.34 17.35
CA VAL A 92 -19.58 -27.61 17.92
C VAL A 92 -20.47 -28.78 17.54
N VAL A 93 -19.87 -29.93 17.24
CA VAL A 93 -20.58 -31.18 16.96
C VAL A 93 -20.41 -32.16 18.12
N SER A 94 -21.52 -32.68 18.65
CA SER A 94 -21.51 -33.72 19.68
C SER A 94 -22.15 -35.01 19.19
N ASP A 95 -21.47 -36.12 19.43
CA ASP A 95 -22.00 -37.49 19.32
C ASP A 95 -23.01 -37.82 20.42
N LEU A 96 -23.05 -37.03 21.50
CA LEU A 96 -23.88 -37.30 22.68
C LEU A 96 -23.66 -38.73 23.26
N GLY A 97 -22.49 -39.33 23.02
CA GLY A 97 -22.12 -40.66 23.50
C GLY A 97 -22.74 -41.83 22.73
N THR A 98 -23.29 -41.62 21.54
CA THR A 98 -23.95 -42.68 20.76
C THR A 98 -23.00 -43.58 19.96
N GLY A 99 -21.71 -43.27 19.93
CA GLY A 99 -20.73 -44.01 19.14
C GLY A 99 -20.89 -43.80 17.63
N GLY A 100 -21.32 -42.60 17.22
CA GLY A 100 -21.49 -42.19 15.82
C GLY A 100 -22.83 -42.55 15.19
N ALA A 101 -23.83 -42.97 15.99
CA ALA A 101 -25.17 -43.27 15.48
C ALA A 101 -25.95 -41.99 15.11
N VAL A 102 -25.64 -40.87 15.78
CA VAL A 102 -26.12 -39.52 15.48
C VAL A 102 -25.07 -38.49 15.87
N GLN A 103 -25.03 -37.36 15.17
CA GLN A 103 -24.22 -36.19 15.50
C GLN A 103 -25.12 -34.95 15.47
N VAL A 104 -25.04 -34.15 16.53
CA VAL A 104 -25.81 -32.90 16.69
C VAL A 104 -24.86 -31.71 16.62
N LEU A 105 -25.17 -30.76 15.73
CA LEU A 105 -24.48 -29.47 15.62
C LEU A 105 -25.19 -28.45 16.51
N PHE A 106 -24.41 -27.70 17.29
CA PHE A 106 -24.84 -26.51 18.03
C PHE A 106 -24.11 -25.30 17.43
N GLU A 107 -24.85 -24.23 17.13
CA GLU A 107 -24.34 -23.02 16.50
C GLU A 107 -24.88 -21.78 17.22
N THR A 108 -24.03 -20.81 17.60
CA THR A 108 -24.50 -19.58 18.26
C THR A 108 -25.24 -18.64 17.29
N ASP A 109 -25.99 -17.67 17.82
CA ASP A 109 -26.28 -16.46 17.03
C ASP A 109 -24.96 -15.70 16.76
N LEU A 110 -24.89 -14.88 15.70
CA LEU A 110 -23.68 -14.16 15.30
C LEU A 110 -23.01 -13.45 16.49
N VAL A 111 -21.73 -13.72 16.68
CA VAL A 111 -20.94 -13.31 17.85
C VAL A 111 -19.89 -12.31 17.39
N THR A 112 -19.66 -11.25 18.16
CA THR A 112 -18.56 -10.31 17.88
C THR A 112 -17.21 -10.94 18.27
N ALA A 113 -16.10 -10.54 17.64
CA ALA A 113 -14.75 -11.05 17.96
C ALA A 113 -14.41 -11.03 19.46
N ASP A 114 -14.87 -10.01 20.18
CA ASP A 114 -14.67 -9.85 21.63
C ASP A 114 -15.49 -10.84 22.48
N GLU A 115 -16.56 -11.41 21.93
CA GLU A 115 -17.46 -12.35 22.60
C GLU A 115 -17.03 -13.82 22.41
N PHE A 116 -16.12 -14.14 21.48
CA PHE A 116 -15.56 -15.50 21.31
C PHE A 116 -14.83 -16.01 22.57
N GLY A 117 -14.34 -15.11 23.44
CA GLY A 117 -13.80 -15.42 24.77
C GLY A 117 -14.85 -15.63 25.88
N SER A 118 -16.15 -15.52 25.60
CA SER A 118 -17.23 -15.73 26.58
C SER A 118 -17.85 -17.12 26.44
N ALA A 119 -17.07 -18.17 26.73
CA ALA A 119 -17.45 -19.59 26.57
C ALA A 119 -18.94 -19.88 26.88
N MET A 120 -19.68 -20.32 25.86
CA MET A 120 -21.05 -20.81 26.05
C MET A 120 -21.02 -22.31 26.30
N GLN A 121 -21.78 -22.78 27.29
CA GLN A 121 -21.80 -24.20 27.67
C GLN A 121 -23.20 -24.80 27.53
N VAL A 122 -23.27 -25.97 26.88
CA VAL A 122 -24.43 -26.85 26.92
C VAL A 122 -24.11 -28.05 27.82
N ILE A 123 -24.71 -28.05 29.01
CA ILE A 123 -24.54 -29.12 29.99
C ILE A 123 -25.70 -30.10 29.84
N VAL A 124 -25.41 -31.33 29.39
CA VAL A 124 -26.41 -32.36 29.18
C VAL A 124 -26.39 -33.35 30.35
N THR A 125 -27.52 -33.50 31.02
CA THR A 125 -27.79 -34.54 32.03
C THR A 125 -28.96 -35.40 31.59
N SER A 126 -29.17 -36.53 32.26
CA SER A 126 -30.36 -37.37 32.06
C SER A 126 -30.98 -37.75 33.39
N SER A 127 -32.31 -37.74 33.48
CA SER A 127 -33.03 -38.19 34.67
C SER A 127 -34.39 -38.83 34.35
N ASP A 128 -34.93 -39.60 35.29
CA ASP A 128 -36.24 -40.25 35.13
C ASP A 128 -37.35 -39.23 35.42
N HIS A 129 -38.00 -38.71 34.38
CA HIS A 129 -39.01 -37.65 34.54
C HIS A 129 -40.33 -38.18 35.09
N SER A 130 -40.57 -39.50 35.05
CA SER A 130 -41.79 -40.14 35.56
C SER A 130 -42.03 -39.93 37.06
N GLN A 131 -40.98 -39.59 37.82
CA GLN A 131 -41.05 -39.39 39.28
C GLN A 131 -41.33 -37.93 39.69
N THR A 132 -41.34 -36.99 38.75
CA THR A 132 -41.43 -35.54 39.04
C THR A 132 -42.81 -34.92 38.75
N GLY A 133 -43.69 -35.61 38.02
CA GLY A 133 -45.01 -35.07 37.62
C GLY A 133 -44.94 -34.02 36.50
N ASP A 134 -43.78 -33.89 35.87
CA ASP A 134 -43.49 -32.95 34.78
C ASP A 134 -43.90 -33.51 33.40
N PRO A 135 -43.99 -32.67 32.35
CA PRO A 135 -44.24 -33.11 30.97
C PRO A 135 -43.15 -34.08 30.47
N ALA A 136 -43.51 -35.03 29.61
CA ALA A 136 -42.56 -35.92 28.94
C ALA A 136 -41.68 -35.15 27.94
N GLY A 137 -40.40 -35.54 27.83
CA GLY A 137 -39.40 -34.94 26.94
C GLY A 137 -38.34 -34.08 27.67
N PRO A 138 -37.34 -33.57 26.93
CA PRO A 138 -36.19 -32.86 27.52
C PRO A 138 -36.58 -31.52 28.15
N LYS A 139 -35.89 -31.15 29.24
CA LYS A 139 -36.07 -29.87 29.97
C LYS A 139 -34.86 -28.98 29.78
N ILE A 140 -35.09 -27.68 29.59
CA ILE A 140 -34.03 -26.69 29.36
C ILE A 140 -34.09 -25.57 30.40
N ASP A 141 -32.95 -25.27 31.04
CA ASP A 141 -32.75 -24.10 31.91
C ASP A 141 -31.57 -23.27 31.41
N VAL A 142 -31.82 -22.01 31.06
CA VAL A 142 -30.80 -21.08 30.54
C VAL A 142 -30.48 -20.02 31.58
N ARG A 143 -29.19 -19.86 31.91
CA ARG A 143 -28.67 -18.82 32.80
C ARG A 143 -27.37 -18.26 32.24
N ASP A 144 -27.38 -16.97 31.89
CA ASP A 144 -26.27 -16.29 31.22
C ASP A 144 -25.86 -17.11 29.99
N ASN A 145 -24.58 -17.51 29.87
CA ASN A 145 -24.06 -18.28 28.74
C ASN A 145 -24.11 -19.81 28.97
N ILE A 146 -24.90 -20.31 29.94
CA ILE A 146 -25.00 -21.73 30.26
C ILE A 146 -26.42 -22.25 30.01
N ILE A 147 -26.55 -23.23 29.13
CA ILE A 147 -27.77 -23.98 28.82
C ILE A 147 -27.66 -25.36 29.49
N ARG A 148 -28.52 -25.63 30.46
CA ARG A 148 -28.64 -26.96 31.08
C ARG A 148 -29.79 -27.71 30.42
N VAL A 149 -29.48 -28.87 29.87
CA VAL A 149 -30.42 -29.80 29.26
C VAL A 149 -30.54 -31.02 30.16
N ASP A 150 -31.74 -31.33 30.62
CA ASP A 150 -32.03 -32.59 31.31
C ASP A 150 -32.91 -33.47 30.42
N LEU A 151 -32.30 -34.52 29.85
CA LEU A 151 -32.95 -35.49 28.98
C LEU A 151 -33.83 -36.45 29.79
N ASP A 152 -34.97 -36.85 29.22
CA ASP A 152 -35.87 -37.83 29.82
C ASP A 152 -35.36 -39.25 29.52
N ASN A 153 -35.02 -40.03 30.55
CA ASN A 153 -34.67 -41.44 30.43
C ASN A 153 -35.76 -42.40 30.95
N THR A 154 -37.00 -41.91 31.13
CA THR A 154 -38.14 -42.76 31.50
C THR A 154 -38.36 -43.86 30.45
N PRO A 155 -38.47 -45.14 30.85
CA PRO A 155 -38.67 -46.25 29.91
C PRO A 155 -39.91 -46.06 29.02
N GLY A 156 -39.71 -46.04 27.70
CA GLY A 156 -40.74 -45.82 26.68
C GLY A 156 -41.00 -44.35 26.31
N ASN A 157 -40.34 -43.39 26.96
CA ASN A 157 -40.36 -41.96 26.64
C ASN A 157 -38.93 -41.40 26.54
N GLU A 158 -37.94 -42.25 26.24
CA GLU A 158 -36.54 -41.85 26.21
C GLU A 158 -36.31 -40.77 25.13
N THR A 159 -35.64 -39.68 25.49
CA THR A 159 -35.43 -38.55 24.58
C THR A 159 -34.61 -38.97 23.36
N THR A 160 -35.13 -38.69 22.17
CA THR A 160 -34.42 -38.84 20.89
C THR A 160 -33.63 -37.59 20.51
N ALA A 161 -32.64 -37.74 19.62
CA ALA A 161 -31.83 -36.61 19.14
C ALA A 161 -32.69 -35.48 18.53
N GLN A 162 -33.74 -35.83 17.76
CA GLN A 162 -34.66 -34.84 17.21
C GLN A 162 -35.45 -34.10 18.30
N GLU A 163 -35.90 -34.81 19.34
CA GLU A 163 -36.63 -34.18 20.45
C GLU A 163 -35.75 -33.22 21.26
N LEU A 164 -34.45 -33.52 21.40
CA LEU A 164 -33.46 -32.60 21.95
C LEU A 164 -33.32 -31.34 21.09
N VAL A 165 -33.08 -31.51 19.79
CA VAL A 165 -32.95 -30.39 18.83
C VAL A 165 -34.20 -29.50 18.84
N ASP A 166 -35.38 -30.11 18.77
CA ASP A 166 -36.66 -29.40 18.77
C ASP A 166 -36.86 -28.61 20.07
N ALA A 167 -36.47 -29.18 21.22
CA ALA A 167 -36.60 -28.50 22.50
C ALA A 167 -35.66 -27.29 22.63
N LEU A 168 -34.40 -27.42 22.22
CA LEU A 168 -33.41 -26.33 22.24
C LEU A 168 -33.87 -25.14 21.38
N ASN A 169 -34.37 -25.42 20.19
CA ASN A 169 -34.84 -24.39 19.27
C ASN A 169 -36.21 -23.80 19.67
N ALA A 170 -37.00 -24.50 20.49
CA ALA A 170 -38.31 -24.02 20.94
C ALA A 170 -38.25 -23.15 22.21
N GLU A 171 -37.23 -23.29 23.08
CA GLU A 171 -37.07 -22.46 24.27
C GLU A 171 -36.51 -21.08 23.90
N PRO A 172 -37.25 -19.96 24.09
CA PRO A 172 -36.86 -18.65 23.55
C PRO A 172 -35.53 -18.09 24.06
N ARG A 173 -35.11 -18.50 25.26
CA ARG A 173 -33.82 -18.08 25.84
C ARG A 173 -32.65 -18.90 25.30
N SER A 174 -32.89 -20.15 24.93
CA SER A 174 -31.89 -21.01 24.28
C SER A 174 -31.73 -20.57 22.83
N ALA A 175 -32.84 -20.38 22.11
CA ALA A 175 -32.88 -19.94 20.71
C ALA A 175 -32.39 -18.50 20.47
N ALA A 176 -32.15 -17.72 21.54
CA ALA A 176 -31.52 -16.39 21.47
C ALA A 176 -30.00 -16.44 21.72
N LEU A 177 -29.47 -17.63 22.01
CA LEU A 177 -28.05 -17.89 22.23
C LEU A 177 -27.51 -18.87 21.19
N LEU A 178 -28.28 -19.90 20.83
CA LEU A 178 -27.88 -20.91 19.86
C LEU A 178 -29.06 -21.56 19.12
N THR A 179 -28.75 -22.10 17.95
CA THR A 179 -29.56 -23.04 17.19
C THR A 179 -28.91 -24.44 17.20
N ALA A 180 -29.71 -25.49 17.39
CA ALA A 180 -29.27 -26.88 17.30
C ALA A 180 -29.82 -27.56 16.04
N SER A 181 -29.07 -28.50 15.44
CA SER A 181 -29.53 -29.28 14.28
C SER A 181 -28.88 -30.67 14.19
N ILE A 182 -29.49 -31.58 13.44
CA ILE A 182 -28.89 -32.91 13.17
C ILE A 182 -27.86 -32.75 12.06
N ALA A 183 -26.57 -32.91 12.41
CA ALA A 183 -25.47 -32.83 11.45
C ALA A 183 -25.38 -34.11 10.60
N ASN A 184 -25.48 -35.27 11.24
CA ASN A 184 -25.39 -36.58 10.58
C ASN A 184 -26.08 -37.69 11.39
N GLY A 185 -26.35 -38.84 10.76
CA GLY A 185 -26.91 -40.03 11.39
C GLY A 185 -28.44 -40.04 11.52
N ASN A 186 -28.98 -40.89 12.40
CA ASN A 186 -30.42 -41.08 12.53
C ASN A 186 -31.02 -40.18 13.63
N ALA A 187 -31.86 -39.22 13.23
CA ALA A 187 -32.51 -38.27 14.14
C ALA A 187 -33.40 -38.94 15.22
N ALA A 188 -33.87 -40.18 14.99
CA ALA A 188 -34.66 -40.94 15.96
C ALA A 188 -33.80 -41.73 16.97
N THR A 189 -32.48 -41.58 16.95
CA THR A 189 -31.58 -42.24 17.91
C THR A 189 -31.86 -41.72 19.32
N ILE A 190 -31.98 -42.63 20.28
CA ILE A 190 -32.16 -42.29 21.71
C ILE A 190 -30.82 -41.76 22.23
N VAL A 191 -30.85 -40.58 22.84
CA VAL A 191 -29.67 -39.88 23.39
C VAL A 191 -29.71 -39.78 24.91
N ALA A 192 -30.70 -40.40 25.57
CA ALA A 192 -30.93 -40.36 27.02
C ALA A 192 -30.53 -41.68 27.72
N ASP A 193 -29.26 -42.08 27.65
CA ASP A 193 -28.74 -43.26 28.37
C ASP A 193 -28.77 -43.07 29.91
N GLU A 194 -28.85 -44.17 30.67
CA GLU A 194 -28.94 -44.19 32.13
C GLU A 194 -27.63 -43.74 32.83
N PHE A 195 -26.52 -43.64 32.07
CA PHE A 195 -25.19 -43.23 32.52
C PHE A 195 -24.50 -42.25 31.56
N LEU A 196 -25.17 -41.14 31.20
CA LEU A 196 -24.52 -40.03 30.51
C LEU A 196 -23.57 -39.28 31.47
N ASP A 197 -22.27 -39.53 31.32
CA ASP A 197 -21.21 -38.69 31.87
C ASP A 197 -20.56 -37.91 30.72
N LEU A 198 -21.32 -36.98 30.15
CA LEU A 198 -20.81 -36.05 29.14
C LEU A 198 -20.12 -34.89 29.83
N GLN A 199 -18.93 -34.55 29.35
CA GLN A 199 -18.36 -33.24 29.66
C GLN A 199 -19.30 -32.15 29.10
N PRO A 200 -19.34 -30.94 29.70
CA PRO A 200 -20.02 -29.81 29.10
C PRO A 200 -19.62 -29.67 27.63
N ILE A 201 -20.60 -29.49 26.76
CA ILE A 201 -20.36 -29.15 25.36
C ILE A 201 -20.03 -27.65 25.37
N GLU A 202 -18.78 -27.31 25.09
CA GLU A 202 -18.32 -25.92 25.07
C GLU A 202 -18.35 -25.42 23.62
N LEU A 203 -18.91 -24.22 23.44
CA LEU A 203 -18.83 -23.47 22.19
C LEU A 203 -17.85 -22.34 22.45
N VAL A 204 -16.63 -22.52 21.94
CA VAL A 204 -15.49 -21.61 22.08
C VAL A 204 -14.91 -21.41 20.69
N GLY A 205 -14.59 -20.16 20.33
CA GLY A 205 -13.92 -19.86 19.05
C GLY A 205 -14.71 -20.25 17.80
N VAL A 206 -14.00 -20.20 16.67
CA VAL A 206 -14.43 -20.78 15.40
C VAL A 206 -13.87 -22.21 15.35
N GLY A 207 -14.62 -23.18 14.83
CA GLY A 207 -14.28 -24.60 14.97
C GLY A 207 -12.86 -24.98 14.51
N SER A 208 -12.25 -25.98 15.15
CA SER A 208 -10.82 -26.34 14.97
C SER A 208 -10.58 -27.58 14.09
N SER A 209 -11.65 -28.21 13.58
CA SER A 209 -11.58 -29.35 12.65
C SER A 209 -12.38 -29.11 11.37
N PHE A 210 -12.12 -29.93 10.36
CA PHE A 210 -12.83 -29.84 9.08
C PHE A 210 -14.36 -30.00 9.20
N ASP A 211 -14.85 -30.66 10.26
CA ASP A 211 -16.28 -30.88 10.48
C ASP A 211 -16.94 -29.70 11.21
N THR A 212 -16.16 -28.87 11.91
CA THR A 212 -16.61 -27.69 12.67
C THR A 212 -16.20 -26.36 12.04
N ALA A 213 -15.41 -26.39 10.96
CA ALA A 213 -14.91 -25.22 10.25
C ALA A 213 -16.02 -24.21 9.91
N SER A 214 -15.73 -22.92 10.12
CA SER A 214 -16.68 -21.84 9.87
C SER A 214 -16.85 -21.57 8.37
N PRO A 215 -18.06 -21.65 7.82
CA PRO A 215 -18.27 -21.47 6.39
C PRO A 215 -18.26 -19.98 6.01
N LEU A 216 -17.36 -19.61 5.09
CA LEU A 216 -17.27 -18.25 4.53
C LEU A 216 -18.06 -18.10 3.22
N GLY A 217 -18.59 -19.21 2.69
CA GLY A 217 -19.35 -19.23 1.43
C GLY A 217 -18.46 -19.36 0.20
N VAL A 218 -18.97 -18.88 -0.93
CA VAL A 218 -18.29 -18.94 -2.24
C VAL A 218 -17.63 -17.59 -2.52
N LEU A 219 -16.31 -17.58 -2.70
CA LEU A 219 -15.58 -16.38 -3.09
C LEU A 219 -15.74 -16.15 -4.60
N ALA A 220 -16.02 -14.90 -4.97
CA ALA A 220 -16.22 -14.46 -6.35
C ALA A 220 -17.28 -15.27 -7.15
N GLU A 221 -18.39 -15.65 -6.53
CA GLU A 221 -19.47 -16.40 -7.21
C GLU A 221 -20.09 -15.60 -8.36
N ARG A 222 -20.17 -16.15 -9.57
CA ARG A 222 -20.88 -15.50 -10.69
C ARG A 222 -22.36 -15.84 -10.66
N THR A 223 -23.20 -14.86 -10.35
CA THR A 223 -24.66 -15.01 -10.37
C THR A 223 -25.31 -14.11 -11.42
N PRO A 224 -26.44 -14.50 -12.06
CA PRO A 224 -27.16 -13.60 -12.96
C PRO A 224 -27.64 -12.33 -12.23
N ASP A 225 -27.43 -11.15 -12.82
CA ASP A 225 -27.91 -9.88 -12.28
C ASP A 225 -29.45 -9.92 -12.14
N PRO A 226 -30.01 -9.75 -10.93
CA PRO A 226 -31.44 -9.76 -10.69
C PRO A 226 -32.22 -8.69 -11.47
N LEU A 227 -31.57 -7.55 -11.77
CA LEU A 227 -32.15 -6.42 -12.50
C LEU A 227 -31.95 -6.55 -14.01
N ASN A 228 -30.86 -7.18 -14.43
CA ASN A 228 -30.53 -7.39 -15.85
C ASN A 228 -30.11 -8.85 -16.11
N PRO A 229 -31.06 -9.78 -16.33
CA PRO A 229 -30.78 -11.23 -16.44
C PRO A 229 -29.83 -11.67 -17.57
N GLY A 230 -29.34 -10.73 -18.41
CA GLY A 230 -28.30 -10.95 -19.40
C GLY A 230 -26.89 -10.55 -18.96
N GLN A 231 -26.73 -10.04 -17.73
CA GLN A 231 -25.44 -9.71 -17.11
C GLN A 231 -25.21 -10.63 -15.90
N THR A 232 -23.95 -10.88 -15.57
CA THR A 232 -23.54 -11.62 -14.37
C THR A 232 -22.87 -10.67 -13.38
N VAL A 233 -23.25 -10.75 -12.11
CA VAL A 233 -22.61 -10.05 -10.99
C VAL A 233 -21.63 -11.01 -10.33
N LEU A 234 -20.44 -10.51 -10.00
CA LEU A 234 -19.46 -11.24 -9.23
C LEU A 234 -19.76 -11.04 -7.74
N GLY A 235 -19.81 -12.13 -6.98
CA GLY A 235 -19.89 -12.12 -5.52
C GLY A 235 -18.65 -11.49 -4.88
N PRO A 236 -18.57 -11.47 -3.54
CA PRO A 236 -17.45 -10.85 -2.85
C PRO A 236 -16.12 -11.52 -3.25
N THR A 237 -15.21 -10.72 -3.79
CA THR A 237 -13.82 -11.12 -4.11
C THR A 237 -12.88 -10.91 -2.94
N SER A 238 -13.34 -10.23 -1.89
CA SER A 238 -12.57 -9.95 -0.69
C SER A 238 -13.47 -10.03 0.54
N VAL A 239 -13.02 -10.76 1.54
CA VAL A 239 -13.73 -11.02 2.79
C VAL A 239 -12.77 -10.75 3.95
N ILE A 240 -13.28 -10.10 4.99
CA ILE A 240 -12.58 -9.92 6.26
C ILE A 240 -13.38 -10.60 7.36
N VAL A 241 -12.68 -11.38 8.17
CA VAL A 241 -13.22 -12.04 9.36
C VAL A 241 -12.40 -11.56 10.55
N ALA A 242 -13.07 -11.09 11.60
CA ALA A 242 -12.42 -10.80 12.87
C ALA A 242 -12.59 -12.00 13.82
N SER A 243 -11.49 -12.47 14.41
CA SER A 243 -11.49 -13.57 15.39
C SER A 243 -10.36 -13.37 16.41
N ARG A 244 -10.20 -14.35 17.30
CA ARG A 244 -9.19 -14.39 18.35
C ARG A 244 -8.65 -15.80 18.50
N ILE A 245 -7.32 -15.91 18.62
CA ILE A 245 -6.70 -17.12 19.16
C ILE A 245 -6.81 -17.04 20.68
N ASP A 246 -7.63 -17.91 21.25
CA ASP A 246 -8.06 -17.90 22.65
C ASP A 246 -7.17 -18.78 23.54
N PRO A 247 -7.05 -18.42 24.84
CA PRO A 247 -6.48 -19.30 25.83
C PRO A 247 -7.39 -20.51 26.07
N GLN A 248 -6.85 -21.72 25.94
CA GLN A 248 -7.64 -22.95 26.05
C GLN A 248 -7.10 -23.88 27.14
N VAL A 249 -8.00 -24.56 27.87
CA VAL A 249 -7.61 -25.42 29.00
C VAL A 249 -6.69 -26.57 28.59
N TYR A 250 -5.53 -26.66 29.24
CA TYR A 250 -4.58 -27.78 29.09
C TYR A 250 -4.63 -28.73 30.28
N LYS A 251 -4.92 -30.02 30.03
CA LYS A 251 -5.11 -31.05 31.07
C LYS A 251 -3.82 -31.80 31.45
N LEU A 252 -2.72 -31.59 30.73
CA LEU A 252 -1.44 -32.27 30.96
C LEU A 252 -0.45 -31.33 31.66
N GLU A 253 0.20 -31.79 32.71
CA GLU A 253 1.24 -31.01 33.38
C GLU A 253 2.55 -31.07 32.58
N TYR A 254 3.18 -29.92 32.32
CA TYR A 254 4.47 -29.86 31.62
C TYR A 254 5.59 -30.49 32.47
N PRO A 255 6.63 -31.04 31.83
CA PRO A 255 7.78 -31.50 32.58
C PRO A 255 8.54 -30.33 33.22
N GLY A 256 9.22 -30.58 34.34
CA GLY A 256 10.02 -29.60 35.09
C GLY A 256 9.68 -29.46 36.57
N SER A 257 8.81 -30.31 37.13
CA SER A 257 8.39 -30.25 38.54
C SER A 257 9.49 -30.73 39.51
N ASN A 258 9.28 -30.52 40.82
CA ASN A 258 10.17 -31.07 41.85
C ASN A 258 10.04 -32.60 42.03
N ASP A 259 8.97 -33.21 41.51
CA ASP A 259 8.57 -34.58 41.80
C ASP A 259 8.81 -35.55 40.62
N GLU A 260 9.54 -35.10 39.58
CA GLU A 260 9.76 -35.89 38.39
C GLU A 260 10.66 -37.13 38.61
N PRO A 261 10.42 -38.23 37.89
CA PRO A 261 11.27 -39.41 37.93
C PRO A 261 12.69 -39.09 37.43
N GLY A 262 13.67 -39.07 38.33
CA GLY A 262 15.08 -38.76 37.99
C GLY A 262 15.76 -37.85 39.00
N HIS A 263 14.98 -37.12 39.80
CA HIS A 263 15.51 -36.33 40.91
C HIS A 263 16.03 -37.23 42.03
N ARG A 264 17.22 -36.89 42.57
CA ARG A 264 17.75 -37.59 43.74
C ARG A 264 16.90 -37.26 44.97
N SER A 265 16.28 -38.28 45.57
CA SER A 265 15.58 -38.13 46.86
C SER A 265 16.57 -37.95 48.01
N VAL A 266 17.07 -36.73 48.22
CA VAL A 266 17.93 -36.38 49.36
C VAL A 266 17.10 -35.57 50.37
N GLN A 267 17.28 -35.86 51.65
CA GLN A 267 16.35 -35.52 52.73
C GLN A 267 16.28 -34.03 53.14
N ASP A 268 16.84 -33.10 52.36
CA ASP A 268 16.95 -31.66 52.71
C ASP A 268 17.18 -30.74 51.48
N VAL A 269 16.70 -31.09 50.29
CA VAL A 269 16.79 -30.20 49.11
C VAL A 269 15.55 -29.33 49.02
N GLY A 270 15.72 -28.00 49.08
CA GLY A 270 14.64 -27.04 48.87
C GLY A 270 14.10 -27.09 47.44
N SER A 271 12.84 -26.66 47.27
CA SER A 271 12.20 -26.45 45.96
C SER A 271 13.14 -25.67 45.03
N HIS A 272 13.45 -26.22 43.85
CA HIS A 272 14.30 -25.56 42.86
C HIS A 272 13.49 -24.79 41.80
N VAL A 273 12.18 -25.02 41.79
CA VAL A 273 11.17 -24.33 40.98
C VAL A 273 9.95 -23.96 41.83
N GLY A 274 9.11 -23.07 41.32
CA GLY A 274 7.81 -22.68 41.89
C GLY A 274 6.73 -23.75 41.76
N ALA A 275 5.48 -23.34 41.98
CA ALA A 275 4.31 -24.18 41.70
C ALA A 275 4.11 -24.31 40.17
N ALA A 276 3.41 -25.35 39.75
CA ALA A 276 2.93 -25.44 38.38
C ALA A 276 2.03 -24.24 38.08
N ASP A 277 2.09 -23.76 36.84
CA ASP A 277 1.13 -22.81 36.33
C ASP A 277 -0.29 -23.39 36.41
N SER A 278 -1.23 -22.58 36.86
CA SER A 278 -2.65 -22.94 36.98
C SER A 278 -3.57 -21.95 36.28
N ASP A 279 -3.02 -20.87 35.74
CA ASP A 279 -3.77 -19.87 35.00
C ASP A 279 -3.87 -20.33 33.53
N GLU A 280 -4.98 -20.00 32.88
CA GLU A 280 -5.20 -20.28 31.46
C GLU A 280 -4.65 -19.11 30.63
N GLY A 281 -3.96 -19.42 29.54
CA GLY A 281 -3.44 -18.43 28.60
C GLY A 281 -2.00 -17.97 28.84
N ILE A 282 -1.55 -17.10 27.95
CA ILE A 282 -0.21 -16.53 27.99
C ILE A 282 -0.04 -15.58 29.18
N THR A 283 0.98 -15.84 29.99
CA THR A 283 1.31 -14.96 31.13
C THR A 283 1.86 -13.62 30.62
N GLU A 284 1.16 -12.53 30.97
CA GLU A 284 1.62 -11.16 30.72
C GLU A 284 2.39 -10.59 31.93
N ILE A 285 3.56 -10.01 31.68
CA ILE A 285 4.41 -9.37 32.67
C ILE A 285 4.79 -7.96 32.22
N GLU A 286 4.22 -6.98 32.90
CA GLU A 286 4.63 -5.59 32.72
C GLU A 286 6.06 -5.35 33.27
N TYR A 287 6.86 -4.56 32.56
CA TYR A 287 8.16 -4.07 33.01
C TYR A 287 8.36 -2.58 32.69
N ASN A 288 9.33 -1.92 33.31
CA ASN A 288 9.65 -0.52 33.03
C ASN A 288 11.11 -0.13 33.31
N PHE A 289 11.53 1.01 32.75
CA PHE A 289 12.84 1.63 33.00
C PHE A 289 12.74 2.96 33.77
N ARG A 290 11.80 3.07 34.72
CA ARG A 290 11.51 4.34 35.43
C ARG A 290 12.79 5.02 35.95
N THR A 291 12.87 6.34 35.80
CA THR A 291 14.08 7.11 36.16
C THR A 291 14.32 7.15 37.66
N ASN A 292 13.27 7.37 38.47
CA ASN A 292 13.38 7.34 39.93
C ASN A 292 12.93 5.95 40.40
N ILE A 293 13.87 5.20 40.95
CA ILE A 293 13.69 3.78 41.29
C ILE A 293 13.41 3.57 42.78
N GLY A 294 13.63 4.60 43.62
CA GLY A 294 13.37 4.50 45.05
C GLY A 294 14.23 5.46 45.86
N SER A 295 14.73 5.01 47.01
CA SER A 295 15.58 5.85 47.87
C SER A 295 16.79 5.11 48.44
N VAL A 296 17.89 5.83 48.67
CA VAL A 296 19.10 5.36 49.34
C VAL A 296 19.36 6.22 50.57
N LEU A 297 19.76 5.61 51.69
CA LEU A 297 20.06 6.37 52.91
C LEU A 297 21.41 7.08 52.77
N ASP A 298 21.45 8.39 53.05
CA ASP A 298 22.71 9.10 53.19
C ASP A 298 23.45 8.73 54.49
N LEU A 299 24.64 9.31 54.68
CA LEU A 299 25.48 9.05 55.87
C LEU A 299 24.83 9.50 57.19
N GLN A 300 23.73 10.25 57.13
CA GLN A 300 22.93 10.71 58.27
C GLN A 300 21.64 9.89 58.43
N GLY A 301 21.41 8.88 57.59
CA GLY A 301 20.21 8.03 57.62
C GLY A 301 18.96 8.69 57.03
N VAL A 302 19.11 9.77 56.26
CA VAL A 302 17.99 10.41 55.56
C VAL A 302 17.84 9.76 54.17
N PRO A 303 16.62 9.34 53.79
CA PRO A 303 16.38 8.83 52.44
C PRO A 303 16.60 9.91 51.39
N GLN A 304 17.49 9.65 50.44
CA GLN A 304 17.72 10.44 49.23
C GLN A 304 17.16 9.69 48.03
N PRO A 305 16.64 10.35 46.99
CA PRO A 305 16.17 9.67 45.79
C PRO A 305 17.32 8.90 45.12
N SER A 306 17.03 7.68 44.68
CA SER A 306 17.92 6.84 43.89
C SER A 306 17.44 6.82 42.45
N PHE A 307 18.35 7.02 41.50
CA PHE A 307 18.02 7.13 40.08
C PHE A 307 18.57 5.93 39.31
N ASN A 308 17.80 5.48 38.31
CA ASN A 308 18.24 4.48 37.35
C ASN A 308 19.36 5.07 36.50
N VAL A 309 20.53 4.43 36.49
CA VAL A 309 21.67 4.80 35.66
C VAL A 309 21.86 3.85 34.47
N ILE A 310 20.82 3.07 34.13
CA ILE A 310 20.80 2.22 32.94
C ILE A 310 21.02 3.06 31.67
N THR A 311 21.86 2.57 30.75
CA THR A 311 22.15 3.23 29.47
C THR A 311 21.10 2.86 28.41
N GLU A 312 20.99 3.62 27.32
CA GLU A 312 20.09 3.25 26.20
C GLU A 312 20.48 1.90 25.58
N GLN A 313 21.79 1.62 25.47
CA GLN A 313 22.27 0.32 25.00
C GLN A 313 21.85 -0.82 25.96
N GLN A 314 21.90 -0.61 27.27
CA GLN A 314 21.44 -1.59 28.26
C GLN A 314 19.93 -1.78 28.25
N LYS A 315 19.14 -0.72 27.99
CA LYS A 315 17.69 -0.88 27.78
C LYS A 315 17.42 -1.78 26.58
N GLU A 316 18.14 -1.58 25.48
CA GLU A 316 18.03 -2.44 24.30
C GLU A 316 18.39 -3.90 24.61
N ARG A 317 19.52 -4.12 25.30
CA ARG A 317 19.93 -5.47 25.75
C ARG A 317 18.91 -6.12 26.69
N ALA A 318 18.21 -5.32 27.52
CA ALA A 318 17.12 -5.83 28.34
C ALA A 318 15.92 -6.25 27.50
N ARG A 319 15.53 -5.47 26.49
CA ARG A 319 14.44 -5.85 25.57
C ARG A 319 14.76 -7.13 24.83
N GLU A 320 15.96 -7.23 24.27
CA GLU A 320 16.44 -8.45 23.60
C GLU A 320 16.43 -9.67 24.54
N ALA A 321 16.83 -9.50 25.80
CA ALA A 321 16.82 -10.58 26.79
C ALA A 321 15.39 -11.04 27.14
N LEU A 322 14.47 -10.09 27.36
CA LEU A 322 13.06 -10.40 27.58
C LEU A 322 12.42 -11.05 26.35
N GLN A 323 12.79 -10.61 25.14
CA GLN A 323 12.33 -11.21 23.89
C GLN A 323 12.82 -12.66 23.74
N VAL A 324 14.09 -12.93 24.06
CA VAL A 324 14.64 -14.30 24.07
C VAL A 324 13.87 -15.20 25.04
N LEU A 325 13.51 -14.68 26.22
CA LEU A 325 12.65 -15.40 27.17
C LEU A 325 11.25 -15.62 26.62
N SER A 326 10.62 -14.57 26.08
CA SER A 326 9.28 -14.62 25.49
C SER A 326 9.18 -15.70 24.42
N ARG A 327 10.13 -15.76 23.48
CA ARG A 327 10.15 -16.81 22.46
C ARG A 327 10.40 -18.21 23.02
N SER A 328 11.15 -18.31 24.11
CA SER A 328 11.49 -19.61 24.70
C SER A 328 10.31 -20.18 25.48
N THR A 329 9.59 -19.33 26.22
CA THR A 329 8.62 -19.74 27.24
C THR A 329 7.17 -19.33 26.96
N GLY A 330 6.94 -18.44 25.99
CA GLY A 330 5.64 -17.84 25.70
C GLY A 330 5.24 -16.69 26.62
N ILE A 331 6.04 -16.31 27.62
CA ILE A 331 5.71 -15.19 28.50
C ILE A 331 5.71 -13.88 27.69
N GLU A 332 4.65 -13.09 27.81
CA GLU A 332 4.57 -11.78 27.15
C GLU A 332 5.11 -10.70 28.09
N PHE A 333 6.13 -9.95 27.65
CA PHE A 333 6.70 -8.85 28.43
C PHE A 333 6.26 -7.50 27.85
N VAL A 334 5.50 -6.74 28.63
CA VAL A 334 4.92 -5.45 28.18
C VAL A 334 5.66 -4.28 28.80
N GLU A 335 6.30 -3.44 28.00
CA GLU A 335 6.96 -2.23 28.49
C GLU A 335 5.92 -1.17 28.86
N THR A 336 5.99 -0.67 30.09
CA THR A 336 5.14 0.40 30.59
C THR A 336 5.99 1.56 31.10
N ASP A 337 5.36 2.72 31.30
CA ASP A 337 6.06 3.89 31.86
C ASP A 337 6.55 3.66 33.30
N ASN A 338 5.76 2.95 34.12
CA ASN A 338 6.04 2.83 35.56
C ASN A 338 5.38 1.64 36.29
N SER A 339 4.68 0.76 35.58
CA SER A 339 3.99 -0.41 36.14
C SER A 339 4.83 -1.69 35.97
N GLY A 340 4.55 -2.70 36.78
CA GLY A 340 5.30 -3.96 36.75
C GLY A 340 6.74 -3.89 37.28
N VAL A 341 7.60 -4.80 36.81
CA VAL A 341 8.98 -4.94 37.30
C VAL A 341 9.89 -3.84 36.76
N THR A 342 10.57 -3.13 37.66
CA THR A 342 11.57 -2.14 37.24
C THR A 342 12.90 -2.83 36.90
N ILE A 343 13.40 -2.63 35.68
CA ILE A 343 14.77 -3.05 35.30
C ILE A 343 15.68 -1.84 35.47
N ALA A 344 16.71 -1.98 36.31
CA ALA A 344 17.57 -0.86 36.65
C ALA A 344 19.04 -1.26 36.81
N THR A 345 19.91 -0.33 36.42
CA THR A 345 21.31 -0.31 36.85
C THR A 345 21.41 0.74 37.94
N GLY A 346 21.91 0.37 39.13
CA GLY A 346 21.91 1.29 40.27
C GLY A 346 22.64 0.76 41.50
N ALA A 347 22.54 1.50 42.61
CA ALA A 347 23.18 1.11 43.85
C ALA A 347 22.40 -0.01 44.55
N LEU A 348 23.03 -1.14 44.85
CA LEU A 348 22.38 -2.32 45.46
C LEU A 348 21.78 -2.08 46.87
N ASN A 349 22.08 -0.95 47.50
CA ASN A 349 21.48 -0.53 48.77
C ASN A 349 20.25 0.39 48.59
N THR A 350 19.72 0.51 47.36
CA THR A 350 18.48 1.22 47.07
C THR A 350 17.29 0.46 47.67
N SER A 351 16.39 1.19 48.32
CA SER A 351 15.05 0.73 48.68
C SER A 351 14.10 1.08 47.53
N PRO A 352 13.69 0.11 46.69
CA PRO A 352 12.91 0.38 45.49
C PRO A 352 11.43 0.70 45.78
N PHE A 353 10.73 1.31 44.82
CA PHE A 353 9.27 1.57 44.92
C PHE A 353 8.39 0.32 44.76
N GLY A 354 8.93 -0.75 44.17
CA GLY A 354 8.19 -1.98 43.85
C GLY A 354 9.16 -3.12 43.46
N PRO A 355 8.66 -4.17 42.79
CA PRO A 355 9.51 -5.24 42.24
C PRO A 355 10.61 -4.65 41.35
N THR A 356 11.86 -5.07 41.51
CA THR A 356 12.98 -4.52 40.74
C THR A 356 14.04 -5.58 40.49
N VAL A 357 14.43 -5.71 39.23
CA VAL A 357 15.67 -6.40 38.81
C VAL A 357 16.77 -5.34 38.77
N MET A 358 17.67 -5.39 39.74
CA MET A 358 18.70 -4.37 39.95
C MET A 358 20.10 -4.91 39.68
N LEU A 359 20.79 -4.35 38.70
CA LEU A 359 22.19 -4.63 38.39
C LEU A 359 23.10 -3.57 39.04
N ASP A 360 24.28 -3.99 39.51
CA ASP A 360 25.19 -3.12 40.25
C ASP A 360 25.83 -2.06 39.35
N SER A 361 25.54 -0.79 39.62
CA SER A 361 26.21 0.36 38.98
C SER A 361 27.73 0.44 39.23
N GLY A 362 28.25 -0.29 40.21
CA GLY A 362 29.69 -0.36 40.53
C GLY A 362 30.47 -1.45 39.79
N ALA A 363 29.80 -2.29 38.99
CA ALA A 363 30.44 -3.37 38.23
C ALA A 363 30.95 -2.90 36.85
N ASN A 364 31.90 -3.67 36.28
CA ASN A 364 32.40 -3.44 34.93
C ASN A 364 31.55 -4.24 33.94
N TRP A 365 30.69 -3.53 33.20
CA TRP A 365 29.77 -4.10 32.23
C TRP A 365 30.31 -3.98 30.80
N ASP A 366 30.14 -5.06 30.04
CA ASP A 366 30.19 -5.09 28.58
C ASP A 366 28.75 -5.22 28.08
N ASP A 367 28.30 -4.18 27.38
CA ASP A 367 26.93 -4.00 26.92
C ASP A 367 26.74 -4.54 25.47
N GLN A 368 27.67 -5.35 24.95
CA GLN A 368 27.47 -6.10 23.71
C GLN A 368 26.48 -7.27 23.91
N TYR A 369 25.85 -7.73 22.83
CA TYR A 369 24.88 -8.84 22.89
C TYR A 369 25.56 -10.11 23.39
N GLY A 370 24.91 -10.84 24.30
CA GLY A 370 25.43 -12.09 24.86
C GLY A 370 26.58 -11.94 25.87
N GLU A 371 27.09 -10.72 26.09
CA GLU A 371 28.19 -10.45 27.04
C GLU A 371 27.71 -10.33 28.50
N ASN A 372 28.62 -10.00 29.41
CA ASN A 372 28.42 -10.17 30.86
C ASN A 372 27.22 -9.40 31.45
N TRP A 373 26.81 -8.26 30.87
CA TRP A 373 25.63 -7.53 31.30
C TRP A 373 24.35 -8.28 30.92
N PHE A 374 24.27 -8.71 29.65
CA PHE A 374 23.14 -9.48 29.10
C PHE A 374 22.94 -10.79 29.89
N GLN A 375 24.03 -11.52 30.16
CA GLN A 375 23.99 -12.76 30.94
C GLN A 375 23.47 -12.54 32.37
N MET A 376 23.90 -11.46 33.03
CA MET A 376 23.46 -11.15 34.39
C MET A 376 22.00 -10.70 34.42
N MET A 377 21.57 -9.93 33.41
CA MET A 377 20.17 -9.55 33.25
C MET A 377 19.30 -10.80 33.10
N MET A 378 19.61 -11.69 32.14
CA MET A 378 18.89 -12.94 31.91
C MET A 378 18.78 -13.79 33.18
N THR A 379 19.91 -14.02 33.85
CA THR A 379 19.94 -14.78 35.11
C THR A 379 19.05 -14.14 36.19
N SER A 380 19.06 -12.82 36.28
CA SER A 380 18.30 -12.08 37.29
C SER A 380 16.79 -12.15 37.03
N VAL A 381 16.37 -12.08 35.76
CA VAL A 381 14.96 -12.22 35.37
C VAL A 381 14.48 -13.65 35.58
N ILE A 382 15.20 -14.67 35.08
CA ILE A 382 14.85 -16.09 35.25
C ILE A 382 14.69 -16.45 36.75
N ARG A 383 15.55 -15.88 37.59
CA ARG A 383 15.45 -16.07 39.04
C ARG A 383 14.28 -15.33 39.67
N TRP A 384 13.94 -14.15 39.17
CA TRP A 384 12.76 -13.40 39.61
C TRP A 384 11.46 -14.14 39.25
N LEU A 385 11.44 -14.81 38.08
CA LEU A 385 10.38 -15.72 37.64
C LEU A 385 10.27 -17.01 38.48
N GLY A 386 11.26 -17.33 39.32
CA GLY A 386 11.15 -18.39 40.33
C GLY A 386 12.05 -19.61 40.13
N VAL A 387 12.86 -19.68 39.07
CA VAL A 387 13.88 -20.74 38.92
C VAL A 387 15.05 -20.48 39.87
N VAL A 388 15.46 -21.49 40.64
CA VAL A 388 16.58 -21.38 41.57
C VAL A 388 17.78 -22.16 41.04
N GLY A 389 18.97 -21.53 41.08
CA GLY A 389 20.19 -22.15 40.59
C GLY A 389 20.58 -23.41 41.36
N SER A 390 21.04 -24.43 40.63
CA SER A 390 21.51 -25.71 41.19
C SER A 390 22.94 -26.00 40.72
N GLY A 391 23.82 -26.35 41.65
CA GLY A 391 25.19 -26.77 41.34
C GLY A 391 25.29 -28.15 40.68
N GLU A 392 24.16 -28.80 40.38
CA GLU A 392 24.08 -30.10 39.72
C GLU A 392 23.80 -29.99 38.20
N LEU A 393 23.56 -28.79 37.65
CA LEU A 393 23.32 -28.63 36.21
C LEU A 393 24.65 -28.64 35.41
N PRO A 394 24.63 -29.03 34.12
CA PRO A 394 25.82 -29.08 33.29
C PRO A 394 26.55 -27.72 33.19
N PRO A 395 27.91 -27.72 33.16
CA PRO A 395 28.70 -26.51 32.89
C PRO A 395 28.26 -25.86 31.57
N GLY A 396 27.87 -24.59 31.60
CA GLY A 396 27.34 -23.85 30.44
C GLY A 396 25.86 -23.47 30.54
N THR A 397 25.11 -24.02 31.51
CA THR A 397 23.74 -23.57 31.83
C THR A 397 23.79 -22.32 32.71
N LEU A 398 23.01 -21.27 32.42
CA LEU A 398 22.98 -20.02 33.20
C LEU A 398 22.75 -20.29 34.70
N MET A 399 21.85 -21.23 35.01
CA MET A 399 21.47 -21.57 36.38
C MET A 399 22.34 -22.67 37.03
N ALA A 400 23.43 -23.14 36.40
CA ALA A 400 24.30 -24.23 36.89
C ALA A 400 25.14 -23.92 38.13
N GLY A 401 24.80 -22.85 38.85
CA GLY A 401 25.47 -22.48 40.08
C GLY A 401 26.89 -22.02 39.79
N THR A 402 27.06 -20.74 39.41
CA THR A 402 28.29 -20.06 39.79
C THR A 402 28.36 -20.05 41.32
N SER A 403 29.25 -20.86 41.89
CA SER A 403 29.62 -20.77 43.29
C SER A 403 30.12 -19.36 43.61
N LEU A 404 29.23 -18.50 44.07
CA LEU A 404 29.56 -17.23 44.73
C LEU A 404 29.41 -17.31 46.25
N LEU A 405 29.14 -18.49 46.83
CA LEU A 405 29.23 -18.74 48.26
C LEU A 405 29.53 -20.23 48.55
N GLY A 406 30.70 -20.47 49.15
CA GLY A 406 31.02 -21.76 49.75
C GLY A 406 30.05 -22.11 50.89
N THR A 407 29.60 -23.36 50.85
CA THR A 407 28.94 -24.15 51.89
C THR A 407 28.92 -23.56 53.32
N THR A 408 27.73 -23.29 53.85
CA THR A 408 27.23 -23.90 55.09
C THR A 408 25.70 -23.77 55.16
N THR A 409 25.03 -24.92 55.09
CA THR A 409 23.78 -25.29 55.79
C THR A 409 22.97 -24.16 56.44
N THR A 410 21.78 -23.94 55.86
CA THR A 410 20.48 -23.42 56.37
C THR A 410 19.96 -22.36 55.40
N GLY A 411 18.78 -22.60 54.82
CA GLY A 411 18.21 -21.78 53.76
C GLY A 411 18.27 -20.28 54.02
N ARG A 412 18.99 -19.54 53.14
CA ARG A 412 18.81 -18.11 52.82
C ARG A 412 19.71 -17.73 51.61
N PRO A 413 19.22 -16.94 50.63
CA PRO A 413 19.82 -16.72 49.28
C PRO A 413 20.97 -15.69 49.20
N PRO A 414 21.68 -15.58 48.05
CA PRO A 414 22.45 -14.39 47.68
C PRO A 414 21.63 -13.39 46.81
N VAL A 415 21.32 -12.25 47.44
CA VAL A 415 21.20 -10.82 47.02
C VAL A 415 20.33 -10.38 45.83
N ALA A 416 19.01 -10.48 45.98
CA ALA A 416 18.07 -9.38 45.69
C ALA A 416 17.71 -8.70 47.03
N TYR A 417 17.39 -7.41 47.06
CA TYR A 417 17.13 -6.68 48.32
C TYR A 417 15.80 -7.13 48.98
N ASP A 418 15.89 -7.88 50.08
CA ASP A 418 14.81 -8.22 51.04
C ASP A 418 14.89 -7.25 52.25
N PRO A 419 13.82 -6.51 52.62
CA PRO A 419 13.90 -5.38 53.54
C PRO A 419 14.07 -5.72 55.03
N LEU A 420 14.33 -6.98 55.45
CA LEU A 420 14.24 -7.36 56.86
C LEU A 420 15.53 -7.61 57.66
N THR A 421 16.76 -7.53 57.15
CA THR A 421 17.95 -7.68 58.02
C THR A 421 19.20 -6.91 57.57
N ASN A 422 19.40 -5.75 58.20
CA ASN A 422 20.56 -4.85 58.08
C ASN A 422 21.90 -5.53 58.46
N SER A 423 22.78 -5.85 57.49
CA SER A 423 24.19 -6.21 57.73
C SER A 423 25.06 -6.06 56.47
N THR A 424 26.33 -5.69 56.67
CA THR A 424 27.25 -4.99 55.76
C THR A 424 28.11 -5.85 54.81
N ARG A 425 28.32 -5.33 53.59
CA ARG A 425 29.48 -5.43 52.65
C ARG A 425 30.18 -6.79 52.45
N ALA A 426 30.09 -7.33 51.23
CA ALA A 426 31.11 -8.18 50.62
C ALA A 426 31.36 -7.75 49.17
N THR A 427 32.61 -7.45 48.84
CA THR A 427 33.12 -7.06 47.52
C THR A 427 33.21 -8.29 46.62
N LEU A 428 32.60 -8.28 45.44
CA LEU A 428 32.74 -9.34 44.43
C LEU A 428 33.69 -8.87 43.31
N VAL A 429 34.81 -9.59 43.16
CA VAL A 429 35.70 -9.51 42.01
C VAL A 429 35.43 -10.77 41.18
N PRO A 430 35.16 -10.69 39.87
CA PRO A 430 35.07 -11.87 39.02
C PRO A 430 36.49 -12.39 38.81
N THR A 431 36.85 -13.45 39.55
CA THR A 431 38.01 -14.27 39.19
C THR A 431 37.46 -15.56 38.61
N GLY A 432 37.69 -15.74 37.31
CA GLY A 432 37.51 -17.02 36.66
C GLY A 432 38.28 -18.11 37.40
N THR A 433 37.77 -19.33 37.32
CA THR A 433 38.21 -20.59 37.95
C THR A 433 37.59 -20.94 39.31
N ALA A 434 36.58 -21.81 39.28
CA ALA A 434 36.58 -23.03 40.11
C ALA A 434 35.46 -24.00 39.72
N PHE A 435 35.88 -25.21 39.31
CA PHE A 435 35.17 -26.50 39.24
C PHE A 435 34.91 -27.10 37.85
N GLY A 436 36.02 -27.36 37.15
CA GLY A 436 36.13 -28.36 36.09
C GLY A 436 37.61 -28.73 35.99
N ASP A 437 37.92 -30.03 35.95
CA ASP A 437 39.26 -30.53 35.68
C ASP A 437 39.80 -29.89 34.38
N PRO A 438 40.90 -29.10 34.43
CA PRO A 438 41.39 -28.41 33.24
C PRO A 438 41.93 -29.35 32.16
N ASP A 439 42.07 -30.64 32.44
CA ASP A 439 42.54 -31.66 31.48
C ASP A 439 41.41 -32.27 30.61
N LEU A 440 40.13 -31.87 30.78
CA LEU A 440 39.01 -32.38 29.97
C LEU A 440 38.30 -31.34 29.09
N LEU A 441 38.72 -30.07 29.12
CA LEU A 441 38.19 -29.04 28.24
C LEU A 441 39.02 -29.00 26.95
N PHE A 442 38.51 -29.60 25.87
CA PHE A 442 39.10 -29.53 24.53
C PHE A 442 38.99 -28.12 23.91
N ASN A 443 39.44 -27.07 24.60
CA ASN A 443 39.65 -25.70 24.08
C ASN A 443 38.60 -25.17 23.11
N ASN A 444 37.35 -25.63 23.25
CA ASN A 444 36.20 -25.20 22.49
C ASN A 444 35.36 -24.49 23.54
N PRO A 445 35.43 -23.15 23.66
CA PRO A 445 34.43 -22.46 24.46
C PRO A 445 33.08 -22.87 23.89
N LEU A 446 32.31 -23.64 24.67
CA LEU A 446 30.92 -23.87 24.35
C LEU A 446 30.29 -22.48 24.31
N GLU A 447 29.76 -22.12 23.15
CA GLU A 447 28.99 -20.90 22.98
C GLU A 447 27.84 -20.95 23.99
N PRO A 448 27.68 -19.93 24.85
CA PRO A 448 26.66 -19.98 25.88
C PRO A 448 25.27 -19.92 25.22
N VAL A 449 24.42 -20.90 25.55
CA VAL A 449 23.03 -20.98 25.06
C VAL A 449 22.14 -20.26 26.06
N PHE A 450 21.35 -19.30 25.59
CA PHE A 450 20.48 -18.48 26.42
C PHE A 450 19.02 -18.60 25.95
N PRO A 451 18.07 -19.00 26.82
CA PRO A 451 18.27 -19.70 28.09
C PRO A 451 18.80 -21.12 27.86
N GLY A 452 19.31 -21.80 28.88
CA GLY A 452 19.66 -23.22 28.73
C GLY A 452 18.43 -24.12 28.68
N ASP A 453 18.53 -25.30 28.07
CA ASP A 453 17.42 -26.25 27.95
C ASP A 453 16.70 -26.56 29.28
N HIS A 454 17.45 -26.67 30.38
CA HIS A 454 16.89 -26.87 31.72
C HIS A 454 16.11 -25.67 32.24
N ASP A 455 16.54 -24.45 31.90
CA ASP A 455 15.84 -23.23 32.29
C ASP A 455 14.49 -23.15 31.58
N ILE A 456 14.46 -23.52 30.28
CA ILE A 456 13.23 -23.56 29.47
C ILE A 456 12.23 -24.59 30.03
N VAL A 457 12.69 -25.80 30.36
CA VAL A 457 11.81 -26.85 30.93
C VAL A 457 11.15 -26.37 32.22
N HIS A 458 11.92 -25.79 33.14
CA HIS A 458 11.38 -25.29 34.41
C HIS A 458 10.50 -24.05 34.25
N LEU A 459 10.83 -23.14 33.32
CA LEU A 459 9.99 -21.99 33.03
C LEU A 459 8.67 -22.41 32.39
N ASN A 460 8.67 -23.35 31.43
CA ASN A 460 7.46 -23.87 30.80
C ASN A 460 6.54 -24.61 31.78
N TYR A 461 7.10 -25.18 32.86
CA TYR A 461 6.32 -25.75 33.95
C TYR A 461 5.61 -24.67 34.81
N MET A 462 6.28 -23.53 35.05
CA MET A 462 5.76 -22.43 35.88
C MET A 462 4.94 -21.39 35.09
N TYR A 463 5.13 -21.33 33.77
CA TYR A 463 4.50 -20.42 32.83
C TYR A 463 4.29 -21.20 31.53
N ARG A 464 3.12 -21.81 31.36
CA ARG A 464 2.89 -22.74 30.27
C ARG A 464 2.68 -21.97 28.96
N PRO A 465 3.36 -22.33 27.85
CA PRO A 465 3.06 -21.76 26.53
C PRO A 465 1.78 -22.43 26.01
N GLU A 466 0.59 -21.87 26.29
CA GLU A 466 -0.70 -22.54 26.04
C GLU A 466 -1.53 -21.97 24.88
N SER A 467 -0.94 -21.77 23.70
CA SER A 467 -1.76 -21.58 22.50
C SER A 467 -1.89 -22.89 21.73
N LYS A 468 -2.98 -23.62 22.02
CA LYS A 468 -3.41 -24.80 21.24
C LYS A 468 -4.59 -24.49 20.32
N ASP A 469 -5.12 -23.28 20.40
CA ASP A 469 -6.29 -22.87 19.66
C ASP A 469 -6.00 -22.79 18.16
N ILE A 470 -6.99 -23.18 17.37
CA ILE A 470 -6.93 -23.27 15.92
C ILE A 470 -8.28 -22.82 15.39
N ASP A 471 -8.24 -21.75 14.63
CA ASP A 471 -9.41 -21.23 13.98
C ASP A 471 -9.46 -21.76 12.54
N LEU A 472 -10.41 -22.66 12.23
CA LEU A 472 -10.56 -23.24 10.88
C LEU A 472 -11.76 -22.65 10.13
N TYR A 473 -11.51 -22.20 8.91
CA TYR A 473 -12.51 -21.63 8.01
C TYR A 473 -12.63 -22.46 6.74
N GLN A 474 -13.84 -22.54 6.16
CA GLN A 474 -14.10 -23.24 4.91
C GLN A 474 -14.64 -22.26 3.85
N PHE A 475 -14.15 -22.35 2.61
CA PHE A 475 -14.66 -21.56 1.48
C PHE A 475 -14.61 -22.33 0.17
N GLU A 476 -15.42 -21.90 -0.80
CA GLU A 476 -15.45 -22.42 -2.17
C GLU A 476 -14.88 -21.39 -3.14
N VAL A 477 -14.17 -21.86 -4.17
CA VAL A 477 -13.91 -21.09 -5.40
C VAL A 477 -14.46 -21.87 -6.60
N GLN A 478 -15.13 -21.17 -7.53
CA GLN A 478 -15.78 -21.80 -8.69
C GLN A 478 -14.98 -21.69 -9.99
N GLU A 479 -13.96 -20.84 -10.00
CA GLU A 479 -13.08 -20.56 -11.15
C GLU A 479 -11.62 -20.67 -10.69
N THR A 480 -10.70 -20.83 -11.64
CA THR A 480 -9.27 -20.70 -11.33
C THR A 480 -8.95 -19.23 -11.07
N GLY A 481 -8.07 -18.93 -10.13
CA GLY A 481 -7.68 -17.54 -9.84
C GLY A 481 -6.62 -17.40 -8.76
N LEU A 482 -6.11 -16.18 -8.59
CA LEU A 482 -5.15 -15.83 -7.56
C LEU A 482 -5.86 -15.67 -6.21
N PHE A 483 -5.48 -16.48 -5.24
CA PHE A 483 -5.92 -16.38 -3.85
C PHE A 483 -4.80 -15.80 -2.99
N THR A 484 -5.18 -14.86 -2.13
CA THR A 484 -4.31 -14.35 -1.06
C THR A 484 -5.03 -14.46 0.28
N ALA A 485 -4.30 -14.84 1.32
CA ALA A 485 -4.76 -14.77 2.69
C ALA A 485 -3.73 -14.02 3.54
N GLU A 486 -4.20 -13.11 4.39
CA GLU A 486 -3.35 -12.30 5.27
C GLU A 486 -3.99 -12.19 6.66
N THR A 487 -3.21 -12.38 7.71
CA THR A 487 -3.60 -11.98 9.07
C THR A 487 -3.16 -10.54 9.36
N ILE A 488 -3.97 -9.83 10.13
CA ILE A 488 -3.66 -8.50 10.65
C ILE A 488 -3.87 -8.55 12.16
N ALA A 489 -2.78 -8.73 12.92
CA ALA A 489 -2.76 -8.79 14.37
C ALA A 489 -1.90 -7.67 14.94
N GLU A 490 -0.59 -7.68 14.66
CA GLU A 490 0.34 -6.66 15.16
C GLU A 490 0.14 -5.29 14.50
N ARG A 491 -0.35 -5.28 13.25
CA ARG A 491 -0.63 -4.05 12.52
C ARG A 491 -1.95 -3.40 12.90
N LYS A 492 -2.80 -4.06 13.71
CA LYS A 492 -4.08 -3.49 14.14
C LYS A 492 -3.86 -2.15 14.84
N ARG A 493 -4.88 -1.29 14.77
CA ARG A 493 -4.87 0.00 15.48
C ARG A 493 -4.66 -0.18 16.98
N GLU A 494 -5.26 -1.23 17.52
CA GLU A 494 -4.95 -1.79 18.84
C GLU A 494 -4.15 -3.08 18.58
N SER A 495 -2.83 -2.95 18.52
CA SER A 495 -1.91 -4.06 18.20
C SER A 495 -2.17 -5.25 19.10
N SER A 496 -2.31 -6.43 18.50
CA SER A 496 -2.22 -7.69 19.23
C SER A 496 -0.76 -8.15 19.31
N SER A 497 -0.43 -8.92 20.34
CA SER A 497 0.84 -9.63 20.50
C SER A 497 0.86 -10.99 19.80
N LEU A 498 -0.25 -11.38 19.16
CA LEU A 498 -0.36 -12.64 18.44
C LEU A 498 0.67 -12.69 17.30
N ASP A 499 1.42 -13.78 17.30
CA ASP A 499 2.29 -14.22 16.20
C ASP A 499 1.54 -15.32 15.48
N THR A 500 1.14 -15.06 14.24
CA THR A 500 0.16 -15.88 13.52
C THR A 500 0.81 -16.96 12.67
N GLU A 501 0.06 -18.03 12.37
CA GLU A 501 0.37 -18.98 11.32
C GLU A 501 -0.88 -19.30 10.52
N ILE A 502 -0.76 -19.27 9.19
CA ILE A 502 -1.81 -19.67 8.24
C ILE A 502 -1.46 -21.01 7.60
N SER A 503 -2.42 -21.94 7.55
CA SER A 503 -2.34 -23.19 6.78
C SER A 503 -3.51 -23.34 5.82
N LEU A 504 -3.26 -23.58 4.53
CA LEU A 504 -4.27 -23.79 3.50
C LEU A 504 -4.36 -25.27 3.09
N TYR A 505 -5.57 -25.82 3.16
CA TYR A 505 -5.90 -27.19 2.77
C TYR A 505 -6.86 -27.20 1.58
N ARG A 506 -6.71 -28.19 0.70
CA ARG A 506 -7.63 -28.47 -0.42
C ARG A 506 -8.37 -29.78 -0.18
N GLU A 507 -9.66 -29.80 -0.48
CA GLU A 507 -10.50 -30.99 -0.43
C GLU A 507 -10.67 -31.61 -1.82
N ASP A 508 -10.22 -32.86 -1.98
CA ASP A 508 -10.26 -33.62 -3.23
C ASP A 508 -11.04 -34.94 -3.06
N PRO A 509 -11.88 -35.36 -4.03
CA PRO A 509 -12.45 -36.69 -4.01
C PRO A 509 -11.36 -37.74 -4.27
N ILE A 510 -11.33 -38.80 -3.46
CA ILE A 510 -10.40 -39.92 -3.63
C ILE A 510 -10.73 -40.63 -4.94
N ARG A 511 -9.71 -40.84 -5.78
CA ARG A 511 -9.85 -41.52 -7.07
C ARG A 511 -9.13 -42.88 -7.08
N ASP A 512 -9.73 -43.85 -7.77
CA ASP A 512 -9.08 -45.13 -8.04
C ASP A 512 -7.93 -44.99 -9.07
N SER A 513 -7.20 -46.08 -9.31
CA SER A 513 -6.10 -46.10 -10.28
C SER A 513 -6.52 -45.82 -11.73
N ALA A 514 -7.82 -45.79 -12.01
CA ALA A 514 -8.42 -45.49 -13.30
C ALA A 514 -9.04 -44.07 -13.35
N GLY A 515 -8.93 -43.28 -12.27
CA GLY A 515 -9.41 -41.90 -12.17
C GLY A 515 -10.88 -41.74 -11.74
N ASN A 516 -11.57 -42.83 -11.42
CA ASN A 516 -12.97 -42.76 -10.96
C ASN A 516 -13.04 -42.38 -9.48
N ILE A 517 -14.01 -41.55 -9.11
CA ILE A 517 -14.28 -41.21 -7.71
C ILE A 517 -14.71 -42.46 -6.95
N ILE A 518 -14.05 -42.73 -5.82
CA ILE A 518 -14.41 -43.81 -4.91
C ILE A 518 -15.57 -43.31 -4.03
N LEU A 519 -16.65 -44.08 -3.94
CA LEU A 519 -17.80 -43.76 -3.11
C LEU A 519 -17.78 -44.59 -1.82
N ASP A 520 -18.27 -44.02 -0.73
CA ASP A 520 -18.51 -44.70 0.54
C ASP A 520 -19.72 -45.65 0.48
N SER A 521 -20.06 -46.27 1.61
CA SER A 521 -21.20 -47.19 1.71
C SER A 521 -22.58 -46.52 1.56
N MET A 522 -22.63 -45.19 1.62
CA MET A 522 -23.82 -44.36 1.43
C MET A 522 -23.91 -43.74 0.03
N GLY A 523 -22.90 -43.96 -0.82
CA GLY A 523 -22.84 -43.46 -2.19
C GLY A 523 -22.28 -42.04 -2.32
N LEU A 524 -21.67 -41.51 -1.26
CA LEU A 524 -21.00 -40.21 -1.26
C LEU A 524 -19.51 -40.38 -1.62
N PRO A 525 -18.87 -39.42 -2.30
CA PRO A 525 -17.42 -39.45 -2.52
C PRO A 525 -16.65 -39.61 -1.22
N LEU A 526 -15.69 -40.54 -1.20
CA LEU A 526 -14.64 -40.48 -0.20
C LEU A 526 -13.77 -39.27 -0.50
N ILE A 527 -13.36 -38.56 0.54
CA ILE A 527 -12.71 -37.27 0.44
C ILE A 527 -11.32 -37.34 1.09
N GLU A 528 -10.34 -36.73 0.48
CA GLU A 528 -9.00 -36.51 1.01
C GLU A 528 -8.78 -35.00 1.13
N ARG A 529 -8.24 -34.56 2.26
CA ARG A 529 -7.91 -33.15 2.49
C ARG A 529 -6.41 -33.04 2.61
N THR A 530 -5.81 -32.19 1.79
CA THR A 530 -4.35 -32.09 1.65
C THR A 530 -3.88 -30.69 2.01
N LEU A 531 -2.85 -30.56 2.85
CA LEU A 531 -2.16 -29.29 3.08
C LEU A 531 -1.43 -28.90 1.80
N ILE A 532 -1.76 -27.75 1.24
CA ILE A 532 -1.18 -27.26 -0.02
C ILE A 532 -0.24 -26.08 0.17
N SER A 533 -0.39 -25.29 1.24
CA SER A 533 0.51 -24.18 1.57
C SER A 533 0.40 -23.80 3.04
N ARG A 534 1.45 -23.19 3.59
CA ARG A 534 1.53 -22.73 4.99
C ARG A 534 2.57 -21.62 5.12
N ASN A 535 2.29 -20.60 5.92
CA ASN A 535 3.24 -19.54 6.26
C ASN A 535 2.92 -18.94 7.65
N ASP A 536 3.94 -18.64 8.45
CA ASP A 536 3.81 -18.01 9.77
C ASP A 536 4.16 -16.52 9.74
N ASN A 537 5.25 -16.13 9.09
CA ASN A 537 5.70 -14.73 9.10
C ASN A 537 5.76 -14.12 7.70
N TYR A 538 5.29 -12.88 7.57
CA TYR A 538 5.43 -12.08 6.36
C TYR A 538 5.67 -10.60 6.68
N PHE A 539 4.75 -9.97 7.41
CA PHE A 539 4.94 -8.64 7.95
C PHE A 539 5.17 -8.77 9.46
N SER A 540 6.45 -8.91 9.85
CA SER A 540 6.83 -9.23 11.23
C SER A 540 6.04 -10.47 11.70
N ASN A 541 5.10 -10.36 12.63
CA ASN A 541 4.32 -11.49 13.21
C ASN A 541 3.00 -11.80 12.46
N ASP A 542 2.66 -11.01 11.44
CA ASP A 542 1.48 -11.23 10.59
C ASP A 542 1.85 -12.17 9.42
N SER A 543 1.07 -13.25 9.26
CA SER A 543 1.19 -14.24 8.18
C SER A 543 0.57 -13.75 6.86
N TYR A 544 1.14 -14.20 5.75
CA TYR A 544 0.59 -14.00 4.40
C TYR A 544 0.82 -15.23 3.53
N LEU A 545 -0.12 -15.51 2.63
CA LEU A 545 -0.04 -16.58 1.65
C LEU A 545 -0.62 -16.11 0.32
N GLU A 546 0.05 -16.44 -0.79
CA GLU A 546 -0.42 -16.20 -2.16
C GLU A 546 -0.29 -17.49 -2.99
N MET A 547 -1.36 -17.87 -3.70
CA MET A 547 -1.37 -19.06 -4.54
C MET A 547 -2.50 -19.02 -5.58
N VAL A 548 -2.27 -19.59 -6.77
CA VAL A 548 -3.36 -19.87 -7.73
C VAL A 548 -4.15 -21.09 -7.27
N LEU A 549 -5.46 -20.93 -7.10
CA LEU A 549 -6.39 -22.01 -6.76
C LEU A 549 -7.20 -22.43 -7.98
N GLU A 550 -7.57 -23.70 -8.05
CA GLU A 550 -8.49 -24.25 -9.05
C GLU A 550 -9.89 -24.36 -8.43
N PRO A 551 -10.97 -24.54 -9.23
CA PRO A 551 -12.32 -24.72 -8.68
C PRO A 551 -12.38 -25.87 -7.66
N GLY A 552 -12.87 -25.59 -6.46
CA GLY A 552 -12.91 -26.58 -5.38
C GLY A 552 -13.24 -26.01 -4.00
N GLN A 553 -13.29 -26.92 -3.04
CA GLN A 553 -13.47 -26.63 -1.62
C GLN A 553 -12.12 -26.52 -0.92
N TYR A 554 -11.95 -25.47 -0.12
CA TYR A 554 -10.72 -25.16 0.59
C TYR A 554 -10.99 -24.88 2.06
N PHE A 555 -9.97 -25.10 2.87
CA PHE A 555 -9.98 -24.76 4.29
C PHE A 555 -8.74 -23.96 4.64
N ILE A 556 -8.89 -22.91 5.43
CA ILE A 556 -7.77 -22.11 5.92
C ILE A 556 -7.79 -22.11 7.44
N ALA A 557 -6.68 -22.49 8.04
CA ALA A 557 -6.48 -22.50 9.48
C ALA A 557 -5.64 -21.29 9.88
N VAL A 558 -6.03 -20.61 10.95
CA VAL A 558 -5.21 -19.62 11.66
C VAL A 558 -4.89 -20.18 13.03
N ALA A 559 -3.63 -20.13 13.43
CA ALA A 559 -3.18 -20.52 14.75
C ALA A 559 -2.06 -19.58 15.21
N ALA A 560 -1.60 -19.72 16.45
CA ALA A 560 -0.35 -19.08 16.86
C ALA A 560 0.86 -19.80 16.24
N SER A 561 1.88 -19.04 15.85
CA SER A 561 3.15 -19.55 15.35
C SER A 561 3.74 -20.60 16.30
N GLY A 562 4.15 -21.73 15.72
CA GLY A 562 4.58 -22.92 16.46
C GLY A 562 3.48 -23.96 16.70
N ASN A 563 2.20 -23.59 16.63
CA ASN A 563 1.07 -24.54 16.62
C ASN A 563 0.83 -25.10 15.20
N SER A 564 1.82 -25.82 14.68
CA SER A 564 1.84 -26.23 13.27
C SER A 564 1.63 -27.73 13.04
N ASN A 565 1.62 -28.54 14.12
CA ASN A 565 1.55 -30.00 14.06
C ASN A 565 0.16 -30.57 14.39
N PHE A 566 -0.88 -29.76 14.35
CA PHE A 566 -2.25 -30.21 14.58
C PHE A 566 -2.78 -31.11 13.46
N ASP A 567 -3.76 -31.94 13.80
CA ASP A 567 -4.50 -32.80 12.89
C ASP A 567 -5.94 -32.27 12.76
N PRO A 568 -6.28 -31.53 11.70
CA PRO A 568 -7.61 -30.93 11.54
C PRO A 568 -8.74 -31.94 11.26
N VAL A 569 -8.47 -33.24 11.32
CA VAL A 569 -9.52 -34.27 11.42
C VAL A 569 -10.02 -34.44 12.86
N ILE A 570 -9.25 -33.99 13.85
CA ILE A 570 -9.52 -34.14 15.27
C ILE A 570 -9.66 -32.74 15.89
N GLU A 571 -10.83 -32.46 16.47
CA GLU A 571 -11.08 -31.22 17.24
C GLU A 571 -10.02 -31.03 18.33
N ASP A 572 -9.54 -29.80 18.46
CA ASP A 572 -8.60 -29.32 19.48
C ASP A 572 -7.29 -30.11 19.56
N SER A 573 -6.79 -30.53 18.40
CA SER A 573 -5.53 -31.29 18.29
C SER A 573 -4.26 -30.41 18.30
N GLY A 574 -4.41 -29.10 18.49
CA GLY A 574 -3.31 -28.13 18.54
C GLY A 574 -2.37 -28.27 19.73
N ILE A 575 -1.13 -27.86 19.52
CA ILE A 575 -0.10 -27.74 20.55
C ILE A 575 1.09 -26.93 20.04
N GLY A 576 1.72 -26.13 20.91
CA GLY A 576 3.04 -25.55 20.68
C GLY A 576 3.06 -24.07 20.33
N GLY A 577 1.91 -23.43 20.17
CA GLY A 577 1.80 -21.99 20.03
C GLY A 577 2.18 -21.26 21.32
N LYS A 578 2.76 -20.06 21.18
CA LYS A 578 3.33 -19.29 22.31
C LYS A 578 2.75 -17.88 22.47
N THR A 579 1.80 -17.52 21.64
CA THR A 579 1.16 -16.21 21.61
C THR A 579 -0.36 -16.39 21.44
N GLU A 580 -1.13 -15.39 21.82
CA GLU A 580 -2.60 -15.39 21.73
C GLU A 580 -3.08 -13.96 21.45
N GLY A 581 -4.33 -13.79 21.03
CA GLY A 581 -4.90 -12.46 20.82
C GLY A 581 -5.75 -12.30 19.56
N LEU A 582 -6.22 -11.06 19.36
CA LEU A 582 -7.14 -10.69 18.28
C LEU A 582 -6.41 -10.61 16.93
N TYR A 583 -7.07 -11.08 15.88
CA TYR A 583 -6.61 -10.88 14.50
C TYR A 583 -7.78 -10.63 13.56
N ASP A 584 -7.51 -9.95 12.44
CA ASP A 584 -8.39 -10.00 11.27
C ASP A 584 -7.77 -10.93 10.23
N LEU A 585 -8.54 -11.89 9.71
CA LEU A 585 -8.17 -12.69 8.54
C LEU A 585 -8.82 -12.06 7.31
N ARG A 586 -7.99 -11.59 6.40
CA ARG A 586 -8.41 -11.09 5.09
C ARG A 586 -8.15 -12.15 4.03
N LEU A 587 -9.21 -12.58 3.35
CA LEU A 587 -9.14 -13.43 2.17
C LEU A 587 -9.47 -12.61 0.94
N ASN A 588 -8.61 -12.65 -0.07
CA ASN A 588 -8.92 -12.12 -1.38
C ASN A 588 -8.82 -13.24 -2.40
N PHE A 589 -9.81 -13.34 -3.28
CA PHE A 589 -9.79 -14.22 -4.43
C PHE A 589 -10.09 -13.41 -5.68
N ARG A 590 -9.14 -13.45 -6.61
CA ARG A 590 -9.23 -12.79 -7.91
C ARG A 590 -9.28 -13.88 -8.98
N PRO A 591 -10.47 -14.17 -9.54
CA PRO A 591 -10.59 -15.09 -10.66
C PRO A 591 -9.65 -14.69 -11.80
N ASP A 592 -9.10 -15.68 -12.49
CA ASP A 592 -8.37 -15.44 -13.72
C ASP A 592 -9.25 -14.66 -14.70
N ALA A 593 -8.64 -13.75 -15.44
CA ALA A 593 -9.35 -13.06 -16.49
C ALA A 593 -9.92 -14.06 -17.49
N VAL A 594 -11.15 -13.82 -17.93
CA VAL A 594 -11.83 -14.73 -18.85
C VAL A 594 -11.17 -14.63 -20.22
N ASN A 595 -10.75 -13.43 -20.61
CA ASN A 595 -10.05 -13.18 -21.85
C ASN A 595 -8.85 -12.25 -21.64
N SER A 596 -7.86 -12.40 -22.51
CA SER A 596 -6.65 -11.59 -22.53
C SER A 596 -6.22 -11.27 -23.95
N ILE A 597 -5.32 -10.31 -24.07
CA ILE A 597 -4.44 -10.20 -25.23
C ILE A 597 -3.61 -11.49 -25.30
N ILE A 598 -3.49 -12.08 -26.48
CA ILE A 598 -2.76 -13.34 -26.71
C ILE A 598 -1.72 -13.16 -27.82
N ASP A 599 -0.66 -13.96 -27.81
CA ASP A 599 0.28 -14.08 -28.92
C ASP A 599 -0.44 -14.68 -30.15
N ALA A 600 0.03 -14.34 -31.35
CA ALA A 600 -0.40 -14.94 -32.62
C ALA A 600 0.11 -16.38 -32.81
N ASP A 601 0.58 -17.06 -31.76
CA ASP A 601 1.13 -18.40 -31.85
C ASP A 601 0.07 -19.45 -32.22
N ASN A 602 0.38 -20.25 -33.26
CA ASN A 602 -0.38 -21.43 -33.72
C ASN A 602 -1.77 -21.27 -34.39
N VAL A 603 -2.01 -20.21 -35.17
CA VAL A 603 -3.13 -20.24 -36.14
C VAL A 603 -2.82 -21.19 -37.32
N GLY A 604 -3.07 -22.52 -37.16
CA GLY A 604 -3.10 -23.47 -38.28
C GLY A 604 -2.42 -24.84 -38.14
N ARG A 605 -1.98 -25.28 -36.95
CA ARG A 605 -1.51 -26.67 -36.76
C ARG A 605 -2.64 -27.58 -36.30
N THR A 606 -3.28 -28.28 -37.24
CA THR A 606 -4.33 -29.29 -36.98
C THR A 606 -3.86 -30.57 -36.27
N GLU A 607 -2.62 -30.62 -35.75
CA GLU A 607 -2.05 -31.80 -35.09
C GLU A 607 -1.40 -31.53 -33.73
N ALA A 608 -1.53 -30.33 -33.15
CA ALA A 608 -1.08 -30.10 -31.77
C ALA A 608 -2.17 -30.54 -30.77
N PRO A 609 -1.83 -31.30 -29.71
CA PRO A 609 -2.76 -31.62 -28.62
C PRO A 609 -3.23 -30.34 -27.92
N ALA A 610 -4.39 -30.40 -27.24
CA ALA A 610 -5.15 -29.29 -26.65
C ALA A 610 -4.42 -28.34 -25.67
N ALA A 611 -3.12 -28.50 -25.47
CA ALA A 611 -2.22 -27.56 -24.79
C ALA A 611 -1.63 -26.49 -25.73
N ALA A 612 -2.01 -26.46 -27.01
CA ALA A 612 -1.74 -25.33 -27.92
C ALA A 612 -2.89 -24.31 -27.88
N GLN A 613 -3.22 -23.85 -26.68
CA GLN A 613 -3.99 -22.62 -26.49
C GLN A 613 -3.06 -21.44 -26.79
N ALA A 614 -3.59 -20.34 -27.31
CA ALA A 614 -2.79 -19.15 -27.57
C ALA A 614 -2.19 -18.64 -26.26
N THR A 615 -0.91 -18.29 -26.26
CA THR A 615 -0.21 -17.85 -25.05
C THR A 615 -0.69 -16.45 -24.68
N ALA A 616 -1.19 -16.24 -23.46
CA ALA A 616 -1.58 -14.91 -23.00
C ALA A 616 -0.38 -13.93 -22.98
N LEU A 617 -0.65 -12.65 -23.24
CA LEU A 617 0.30 -11.58 -23.01
C LEU A 617 0.69 -11.62 -21.53
N ASP A 618 2.00 -11.67 -21.28
CA ASP A 618 2.56 -11.39 -19.97
C ASP A 618 2.50 -9.88 -19.73
N GLY A 619 1.38 -9.43 -19.17
CA GLY A 619 1.08 -8.01 -18.99
C GLY A 619 1.92 -7.38 -17.88
N ASP A 620 2.02 -8.04 -16.73
CA ASP A 620 2.86 -7.55 -15.64
C ASP A 620 4.37 -7.84 -15.86
N THR A 621 4.71 -8.61 -16.89
CA THR A 621 6.07 -8.95 -17.34
C THR A 621 6.88 -9.75 -16.33
N ASN A 622 6.21 -10.51 -15.47
CA ASN A 622 6.86 -11.29 -14.42
C ASN A 622 7.49 -12.61 -14.96
N GLY A 623 7.38 -12.87 -16.26
CA GLY A 623 7.86 -14.07 -16.95
C GLY A 623 6.82 -15.18 -17.07
N VAL A 624 5.61 -14.98 -16.54
CA VAL A 624 4.47 -15.90 -16.61
C VAL A 624 3.38 -15.27 -17.50
N PRO A 625 2.94 -15.96 -18.56
CA PRO A 625 1.83 -15.48 -19.41
C PRO A 625 0.56 -15.12 -18.61
N GLY A 626 -0.03 -13.97 -18.89
CA GLY A 626 -1.23 -13.46 -18.22
C GLY A 626 -0.98 -12.16 -17.43
N GLY A 627 -1.95 -11.78 -16.61
CA GLY A 627 -1.86 -10.57 -15.79
C GLY A 627 -2.06 -9.26 -16.57
N ALA A 628 -1.97 -8.14 -15.86
CA ALA A 628 -2.19 -6.82 -16.42
C ALA A 628 -1.00 -5.90 -16.13
N TYR A 629 -0.59 -5.12 -17.14
CA TYR A 629 0.38 -4.05 -16.96
C TYR A 629 -0.31 -2.79 -16.49
N ASN A 630 0.29 -2.09 -15.52
CA ASN A 630 -0.19 -0.79 -15.07
C ASN A 630 0.83 0.31 -15.40
N PHE A 631 0.36 1.39 -16.02
CA PHE A 631 1.17 2.56 -16.37
C PHE A 631 0.54 3.84 -15.85
N TRP A 632 1.28 4.65 -15.09
CA TRP A 632 0.79 5.89 -14.50
C TRP A 632 1.27 7.12 -15.27
N PHE A 633 0.38 8.07 -15.49
CA PHE A 633 0.71 9.37 -16.07
C PHE A 633 -0.26 10.45 -15.61
N GLN A 634 0.11 11.69 -15.88
CA GLN A 634 -0.73 12.84 -15.57
C GLN A 634 -1.14 13.55 -16.83
N THR A 635 -2.39 14.01 -16.88
CA THR A 635 -2.90 14.87 -17.95
C THR A 635 -3.20 16.24 -17.38
N ARG A 636 -2.94 17.27 -18.17
CA ARG A 636 -3.26 18.66 -17.82
C ARG A 636 -3.85 19.35 -19.04
N PRO A 637 -4.77 20.30 -18.83
CA PRO A 637 -5.17 21.20 -19.89
C PRO A 637 -3.98 21.91 -20.51
N VAL A 638 -4.07 22.23 -21.80
CA VAL A 638 -3.03 23.01 -22.49
C VAL A 638 -2.89 24.41 -21.90
N GLU A 639 -4.01 24.99 -21.47
CA GLU A 639 -4.10 26.36 -20.98
C GLU A 639 -4.37 26.39 -19.47
N ARG A 640 -3.79 27.36 -18.77
CA ARG A 640 -3.93 27.46 -17.31
C ARG A 640 -5.33 27.94 -16.95
N GLN A 641 -5.96 27.36 -15.93
CA GLN A 641 -7.21 27.88 -15.38
C GLN A 641 -7.03 28.50 -13.99
N LEU A 642 -7.82 29.53 -13.69
CA LEU A 642 -8.01 30.09 -12.36
C LEU A 642 -9.38 29.68 -11.84
N ASN A 643 -9.41 28.94 -10.74
CA ASN A 643 -10.65 28.48 -10.12
C ASN A 643 -11.01 29.39 -8.95
N PHE A 644 -12.21 29.97 -9.02
CA PHE A 644 -12.78 30.84 -7.99
C PHE A 644 -13.78 30.05 -7.14
N ALA A 645 -13.58 30.02 -5.82
CA ALA A 645 -14.40 29.27 -4.88
C ALA A 645 -15.00 30.17 -3.79
N GLY A 646 -16.12 29.72 -3.22
CA GLY A 646 -16.80 30.40 -2.12
C GLY A 646 -17.48 31.71 -2.55
N ASP A 647 -17.36 32.73 -1.70
CA ASP A 647 -17.91 34.05 -1.92
C ASP A 647 -17.00 35.14 -1.33
N GLY A 648 -17.49 36.38 -1.33
CA GLY A 648 -16.84 37.56 -0.78
C GLY A 648 -16.26 37.39 0.61
N THR A 649 -16.82 36.53 1.46
CA THR A 649 -16.31 36.28 2.82
C THR A 649 -15.04 35.43 2.85
N LEU A 650 -14.78 34.67 1.79
CA LEU A 650 -13.57 33.85 1.65
C LEU A 650 -12.38 34.64 1.10
N PHE A 651 -12.62 35.57 0.18
CA PHE A 651 -11.57 36.39 -0.43
C PHE A 651 -10.92 37.36 0.57
N VAL A 652 -9.64 37.67 0.35
CA VAL A 652 -8.85 38.54 1.22
C VAL A 652 -8.61 39.89 0.55
N ASP A 653 -8.83 40.98 1.29
CA ASP A 653 -8.53 42.34 0.83
C ASP A 653 -7.02 42.49 0.55
N GLY A 654 -6.68 42.98 -0.66
CA GLY A 654 -5.30 43.09 -1.12
C GLY A 654 -4.71 41.82 -1.74
N GLN A 655 -5.51 40.74 -1.87
CA GLN A 655 -5.10 39.55 -2.61
C GLN A 655 -4.83 39.89 -4.07
N THR A 656 -3.69 39.44 -4.62
CA THR A 656 -3.29 39.77 -6.00
C THR A 656 -3.17 38.55 -6.90
N ILE A 657 -3.55 38.76 -8.17
CA ILE A 657 -3.28 37.88 -9.31
C ILE A 657 -2.32 38.64 -10.23
N ARG A 658 -1.07 38.21 -10.27
CA ARG A 658 -0.06 38.79 -11.16
C ARG A 658 0.11 37.90 -12.39
N LEU A 659 -0.02 38.48 -13.57
CA LEU A 659 0.13 37.80 -14.86
C LEU A 659 1.27 38.42 -15.66
N VAL A 660 2.01 37.56 -16.36
CA VAL A 660 3.06 37.93 -17.31
C VAL A 660 2.71 37.31 -18.66
N ASP A 661 2.73 38.10 -19.73
CA ASP A 661 2.53 37.60 -21.10
C ASP A 661 3.83 37.13 -21.75
N ASN A 662 3.75 36.62 -22.98
CA ASN A 662 4.91 36.17 -23.76
C ASN A 662 5.94 37.27 -24.06
N GLU A 663 5.57 38.55 -24.04
CA GLU A 663 6.49 39.69 -24.20
C GLU A 663 7.14 40.12 -22.88
N GLY A 664 6.81 39.45 -21.76
CA GLY A 664 7.31 39.78 -20.43
C GLY A 664 6.57 40.95 -19.76
N VAL A 665 5.47 41.43 -20.35
CA VAL A 665 4.66 42.51 -19.78
C VAL A 665 3.90 41.98 -18.58
N THR A 666 4.10 42.63 -17.44
CA THR A 666 3.41 42.28 -16.18
C THR A 666 2.15 43.14 -15.97
N ARG A 667 1.05 42.50 -15.60
CA ARG A 667 -0.16 43.13 -15.03
C ARG A 667 -0.52 42.49 -13.68
N VAL A 668 -1.11 43.28 -12.79
CA VAL A 668 -1.55 42.83 -11.47
C VAL A 668 -3.04 43.14 -11.32
N PHE A 669 -3.82 42.19 -10.84
CA PHE A 669 -5.24 42.35 -10.54
C PHE A 669 -5.42 42.14 -9.05
N GLU A 670 -5.89 43.17 -8.34
CA GLU A 670 -6.01 43.15 -6.88
C GLU A 670 -7.48 43.08 -6.47
N LEU A 671 -7.83 42.05 -5.70
CA LEU A 671 -9.14 41.94 -5.05
C LEU A 671 -9.21 42.99 -3.92
N ASP A 672 -10.19 43.89 -4.01
CA ASP A 672 -10.30 45.07 -3.16
C ASP A 672 -11.73 45.27 -2.65
N SER A 673 -11.89 45.12 -1.34
CA SER A 673 -13.16 45.23 -0.62
C SER A 673 -13.43 46.63 -0.06
N ASN A 674 -12.40 47.47 0.07
CA ASN A 674 -12.48 48.75 0.78
C ASN A 674 -12.15 49.97 -0.10
N ASN A 675 -11.96 49.75 -1.40
CA ASN A 675 -11.62 50.76 -2.39
C ASN A 675 -10.24 51.41 -2.14
N ARG A 676 -9.29 50.63 -1.61
CA ARG A 676 -7.90 51.05 -1.36
C ARG A 676 -6.95 49.94 -1.79
N LEU A 677 -6.21 50.20 -2.87
CA LEU A 677 -5.15 49.29 -3.29
C LEU A 677 -4.02 49.24 -2.25
N SER A 678 -3.67 48.02 -1.87
CA SER A 678 -2.50 47.65 -1.07
C SER A 678 -1.22 47.63 -1.91
N THR A 679 -1.32 47.37 -3.21
CA THR A 679 -0.20 47.40 -4.17
C THR A 679 -0.16 48.74 -4.91
N SER A 680 0.98 49.42 -4.88
CA SER A 680 1.18 50.67 -5.63
C SER A 680 1.82 50.41 -7.00
N GLY A 681 1.23 50.90 -8.09
CA GLY A 681 1.82 50.86 -9.43
C GLY A 681 0.84 51.19 -10.56
N ASN A 682 1.36 51.60 -11.72
CA ASN A 682 0.53 51.90 -12.91
C ASN A 682 0.02 50.65 -13.64
N ASN A 683 0.44 49.46 -13.21
CA ASN A 683 0.08 48.16 -13.81
C ASN A 683 -0.88 47.35 -12.93
N VAL A 684 -1.45 47.95 -11.88
CA VAL A 684 -2.41 47.33 -10.97
C VAL A 684 -3.84 47.71 -11.37
N THR A 685 -4.70 46.71 -11.55
CA THR A 685 -6.12 46.86 -11.84
C THR A 685 -6.93 46.40 -10.64
N ARG A 686 -7.86 47.24 -10.20
CA ARG A 686 -8.74 46.95 -9.07
C ARG A 686 -9.87 45.99 -9.47
N ILE A 687 -10.08 44.95 -8.67
CA ILE A 687 -11.22 44.02 -8.76
C ILE A 687 -12.08 44.20 -7.52
N ALA A 688 -13.24 44.84 -7.66
CA ALA A 688 -14.11 45.14 -6.54
C ALA A 688 -14.84 43.89 -6.05
N PHE A 689 -14.91 43.68 -4.73
CA PHE A 689 -15.81 42.69 -4.12
C PHE A 689 -16.38 43.17 -2.78
N SER A 690 -17.41 42.51 -2.27
CA SER A 690 -18.01 42.75 -0.96
C SER A 690 -17.70 41.57 -0.04
N ALA A 691 -16.91 41.80 1.03
CA ALA A 691 -16.62 40.82 2.08
C ALA A 691 -17.71 40.73 3.16
N SER A 692 -18.87 41.37 2.93
CA SER A 692 -19.97 41.43 3.88
C SER A 692 -20.60 40.05 4.09
N THR A 693 -20.90 39.68 5.34
CA THR A 693 -21.74 38.50 5.65
C THR A 693 -23.20 38.68 5.21
N ILE A 694 -23.59 39.90 4.89
CA ILE A 694 -24.89 40.25 4.32
C ILE A 694 -24.67 40.55 2.84
N ASN A 695 -25.10 39.64 1.95
CA ASN A 695 -24.91 39.70 0.50
C ASN A 695 -23.43 39.79 0.06
N PRO A 696 -22.60 38.76 0.34
CA PRO A 696 -21.25 38.69 -0.20
C PRO A 696 -21.25 38.59 -1.73
N THR A 697 -20.20 39.09 -2.38
CA THR A 697 -20.05 38.93 -3.83
C THR A 697 -19.77 37.46 -4.17
N SER A 698 -20.55 36.84 -5.06
CA SER A 698 -20.32 35.44 -5.44
C SER A 698 -18.98 35.23 -6.15
N ALA A 699 -18.39 34.03 -6.06
CA ALA A 699 -17.20 33.67 -6.83
C ALA A 699 -17.39 33.85 -8.35
N MET A 700 -18.55 33.50 -8.89
CA MET A 700 -18.89 33.70 -10.30
C MET A 700 -18.80 35.19 -10.71
N THR A 701 -19.30 36.10 -9.87
CA THR A 701 -19.22 37.54 -10.12
C THR A 701 -17.78 38.04 -10.07
N VAL A 702 -16.96 37.55 -9.13
CA VAL A 702 -15.53 37.89 -9.07
C VAL A 702 -14.81 37.38 -10.32
N ALA A 703 -15.02 36.13 -10.70
CA ALA A 703 -14.41 35.52 -11.89
C ALA A 703 -14.75 36.32 -13.16
N THR A 704 -16.03 36.69 -13.35
CA THR A 704 -16.49 37.53 -14.46
C THR A 704 -15.80 38.91 -14.47
N THR A 705 -15.64 39.52 -13.29
CA THR A 705 -14.97 40.83 -13.17
C THR A 705 -13.47 40.73 -13.50
N VAL A 706 -12.82 39.64 -13.08
CA VAL A 706 -11.41 39.37 -13.40
C VAL A 706 -11.22 39.14 -14.90
N GLU A 707 -12.07 38.34 -15.53
CA GLU A 707 -12.05 38.14 -16.98
C GLU A 707 -12.11 39.46 -17.75
N GLN A 708 -13.10 40.30 -17.45
CA GLN A 708 -13.29 41.60 -18.09
C GLN A 708 -12.07 42.51 -17.88
N ALA A 709 -11.50 42.50 -16.67
CA ALA A 709 -10.31 43.28 -16.35
C ALA A 709 -9.09 42.82 -17.13
N ILE A 710 -8.85 41.50 -17.25
CA ILE A 710 -7.74 40.94 -18.03
C ILE A 710 -7.88 41.33 -19.50
N ASN A 711 -9.06 41.10 -20.08
CA ASN A 711 -9.31 41.36 -21.49
C ASN A 711 -9.22 42.86 -21.85
N ALA A 712 -9.47 43.76 -20.89
CA ALA A 712 -9.33 45.21 -21.03
C ALA A 712 -7.92 45.77 -20.72
N ALA A 713 -7.00 44.98 -20.13
CA ALA A 713 -5.71 45.47 -19.61
C ALA A 713 -4.66 45.79 -20.69
N GLY A 714 -4.94 45.49 -21.96
CA GLY A 714 -4.11 45.85 -23.11
C GLY A 714 -2.72 45.20 -23.09
N PHE A 715 -2.65 43.91 -22.80
CA PHE A 715 -1.43 43.08 -22.85
C PHE A 715 -1.75 41.72 -23.49
N GLY A 716 -0.74 40.85 -23.66
CA GLY A 716 -0.83 39.63 -24.45
C GLY A 716 -1.69 38.50 -23.89
N VAL A 717 -2.09 38.54 -22.61
CA VAL A 717 -2.97 37.52 -22.02
C VAL A 717 -4.44 37.81 -22.34
N LYS A 718 -5.16 36.77 -22.73
CA LYS A 718 -6.63 36.76 -22.81
C LYS A 718 -7.20 35.79 -21.79
N ALA A 719 -8.43 36.04 -21.36
CA ALA A 719 -9.12 35.17 -20.43
C ALA A 719 -10.52 34.82 -20.93
N SER A 720 -10.95 33.58 -20.69
CA SER A 720 -12.28 33.08 -21.03
C SER A 720 -12.83 32.23 -19.89
N LEU A 721 -14.03 32.52 -19.41
CA LEU A 721 -14.84 31.57 -18.63
C LEU A 721 -15.48 30.51 -19.54
N THR A 722 -15.83 29.36 -18.98
CA THR A 722 -16.81 28.46 -19.62
C THR A 722 -18.20 29.05 -19.41
N ARG A 723 -18.99 29.11 -20.49
CA ARG A 723 -20.38 29.60 -20.47
C ARG A 723 -21.33 28.42 -20.61
N GLU A 724 -22.46 28.52 -19.97
CA GLU A 724 -23.54 27.56 -20.14
C GLU A 724 -24.81 28.30 -20.56
N LEU A 725 -25.43 27.86 -21.65
CA LEU A 725 -26.74 28.32 -22.08
C LEU A 725 -27.75 27.24 -21.80
N GLN A 726 -28.73 27.50 -20.94
CA GLN A 726 -29.83 26.58 -20.70
C GLN A 726 -31.09 27.02 -21.45
N PHE A 727 -31.68 26.12 -22.22
CA PHE A 727 -33.02 26.29 -22.77
C PHE A 727 -34.06 26.00 -21.69
N THR A 728 -34.86 27.01 -21.32
CA THR A 728 -35.85 26.91 -20.24
C THR A 728 -37.23 26.39 -20.68
N GLY A 729 -37.36 26.04 -21.96
CA GLY A 729 -38.58 25.51 -22.56
C GLY A 729 -38.31 24.89 -23.94
N ASP A 730 -39.34 24.30 -24.54
CA ASP A 730 -39.27 23.70 -25.87
C ASP A 730 -39.68 24.70 -26.97
N GLY A 731 -39.62 24.28 -28.24
CA GLY A 731 -39.99 25.08 -29.39
C GLY A 731 -41.42 25.67 -29.36
N SER A 732 -42.33 25.19 -28.49
CA SER A 732 -43.67 25.78 -28.32
C SER A 732 -43.67 27.06 -27.47
N THR A 733 -42.60 27.29 -26.71
CA THR A 733 -42.40 28.44 -25.82
C THR A 733 -41.47 29.50 -26.39
N MET A 734 -40.71 29.17 -27.45
CA MET A 734 -39.76 30.07 -28.10
C MET A 734 -40.44 31.18 -28.90
N THR A 735 -39.83 32.36 -28.92
CA THR A 735 -40.27 33.49 -29.75
C THR A 735 -39.36 33.63 -30.96
N ASP A 736 -39.98 33.77 -32.14
CA ASP A 736 -39.26 34.06 -33.39
C ASP A 736 -38.42 35.34 -33.27
N GLY A 737 -37.15 35.27 -33.66
CA GLY A 737 -36.21 36.41 -33.63
C GLY A 737 -35.41 36.59 -32.33
N GLU A 738 -35.58 35.71 -31.34
CA GLU A 738 -34.65 35.66 -30.20
C GLU A 738 -33.24 35.30 -30.70
N SER A 739 -32.21 36.01 -30.25
CA SER A 739 -30.84 35.81 -30.75
C SER A 739 -29.81 35.65 -29.63
N ILE A 740 -28.82 34.80 -29.92
CA ILE A 740 -27.61 34.54 -29.12
C ILE A 740 -26.41 35.05 -29.93
N THR A 741 -25.55 35.86 -29.33
CA THR A 741 -24.28 36.29 -29.93
C THR A 741 -23.12 35.76 -29.11
N VAL A 742 -22.20 35.05 -29.78
CA VAL A 742 -20.99 34.47 -29.19
C VAL A 742 -19.78 35.25 -29.71
N ARG A 743 -18.85 35.62 -28.83
CA ARG A 743 -17.58 36.27 -29.18
C ARG A 743 -16.40 35.44 -28.70
N ASP A 744 -15.44 35.17 -29.58
CA ASP A 744 -14.22 34.43 -29.26
C ASP A 744 -13.08 35.29 -28.69
N ARG A 745 -11.98 34.64 -28.28
CA ARG A 745 -10.78 35.29 -27.71
C ARG A 745 -10.04 36.25 -28.64
N PHE A 746 -10.26 36.16 -29.96
CA PHE A 746 -9.69 37.08 -30.94
C PHE A 746 -10.62 38.26 -31.25
N GLY A 747 -11.80 38.30 -30.63
CA GLY A 747 -12.80 39.34 -30.79
C GLY A 747 -13.73 39.14 -31.98
N ALA A 748 -13.65 38.00 -32.68
CA ALA A 748 -14.63 37.65 -33.70
C ALA A 748 -15.95 37.30 -33.01
N SER A 749 -17.08 37.75 -33.58
CA SER A 749 -18.40 37.48 -33.03
C SER A 749 -19.38 37.04 -34.10
N HIS A 750 -20.24 36.08 -33.77
CA HIS A 750 -21.29 35.59 -34.65
C HIS A 750 -22.63 35.54 -33.93
N THR A 751 -23.73 35.80 -34.64
CA THR A 751 -25.09 35.82 -34.08
C THR A 751 -25.90 34.65 -34.63
N PHE A 752 -26.58 33.95 -33.73
CA PHE A 752 -27.50 32.85 -33.97
C PHE A 752 -28.91 33.31 -33.62
N GLU A 753 -29.89 33.06 -34.48
CA GLU A 753 -31.28 33.49 -34.28
C GLU A 753 -32.18 32.26 -34.21
N LEU A 754 -32.96 32.14 -33.13
CA LEU A 754 -34.03 31.16 -33.02
C LEU A 754 -35.14 31.55 -34.00
N ASP A 755 -35.43 30.66 -34.94
CA ASP A 755 -36.23 30.95 -36.12
C ASP A 755 -37.42 29.99 -36.28
N LEU A 756 -38.60 30.57 -36.51
CA LEU A 756 -39.85 29.84 -36.73
C LEU A 756 -40.17 29.65 -38.22
N ASN A 757 -39.70 30.55 -39.09
CA ASN A 757 -40.25 30.71 -40.45
C ASN A 757 -39.20 30.84 -41.57
N ASN A 758 -37.93 30.57 -41.27
CA ASN A 758 -36.81 30.65 -42.20
C ASN A 758 -36.60 32.06 -42.76
N ALA A 759 -36.91 33.09 -41.97
CA ALA A 759 -36.67 34.48 -42.31
C ALA A 759 -35.99 35.22 -41.14
N ALA A 760 -34.76 35.66 -41.38
CA ALA A 760 -34.01 36.45 -40.41
C ALA A 760 -34.74 37.76 -40.07
N ILE A 761 -34.92 38.02 -38.77
CA ILE A 761 -35.46 39.25 -38.23
C ILE A 761 -34.33 40.26 -37.95
N ASN A 762 -33.13 39.80 -37.63
CA ASN A 762 -31.95 40.63 -37.35
C ASN A 762 -31.20 41.07 -38.64
N PRO A 763 -30.84 42.35 -38.82
CA PRO A 763 -30.17 42.86 -40.02
C PRO A 763 -28.71 42.39 -40.23
N ASN A 764 -28.09 41.72 -39.27
CA ASN A 764 -26.66 41.32 -39.31
C ASN A 764 -26.40 39.93 -39.92
N ASN A 765 -27.33 39.37 -40.70
CA ASN A 765 -27.21 38.06 -41.36
C ASN A 765 -26.87 36.91 -40.37
N PRO A 766 -27.77 36.61 -39.41
CA PRO A 766 -27.54 35.56 -38.41
C PRO A 766 -27.59 34.15 -39.01
N THR A 767 -27.00 33.18 -38.31
CA THR A 767 -27.30 31.75 -38.55
C THR A 767 -28.64 31.42 -37.93
N LEU A 768 -29.57 30.86 -38.71
CA LEU A 768 -30.91 30.51 -38.24
C LEU A 768 -30.90 29.13 -37.55
N ILE A 769 -31.49 29.06 -36.36
CA ILE A 769 -31.67 27.86 -35.55
C ILE A 769 -33.17 27.52 -35.52
N PRO A 770 -33.63 26.53 -36.31
CA PRO A 770 -35.04 26.23 -36.42
C PRO A 770 -35.59 25.58 -35.15
N PHE A 771 -36.77 26.00 -34.67
CA PHE A 771 -37.36 25.47 -33.43
C PHE A 771 -38.76 24.85 -33.55
N VAL A 772 -39.36 24.77 -34.74
CA VAL A 772 -40.74 24.26 -34.90
C VAL A 772 -40.87 22.82 -34.41
N GLY A 773 -41.47 22.62 -33.23
CA GLY A 773 -41.72 21.30 -32.64
C GLY A 773 -40.50 20.62 -32.02
N ALA A 774 -39.37 21.33 -31.88
CA ALA A 774 -38.15 20.81 -31.27
C ALA A 774 -38.25 20.78 -29.73
N SER A 775 -37.73 19.72 -29.12
CA SER A 775 -37.45 19.66 -27.68
C SER A 775 -36.27 20.56 -27.30
N ALA A 776 -36.11 20.85 -26.00
CA ALA A 776 -34.98 21.66 -25.51
C ALA A 776 -33.60 21.03 -25.83
N ASP A 777 -33.51 19.69 -25.79
CA ASP A 777 -32.30 18.93 -26.12
C ASP A 777 -31.94 19.01 -27.62
N GLU A 778 -32.95 18.91 -28.50
CA GLU A 778 -32.76 19.10 -29.95
C GLU A 778 -32.35 20.55 -30.28
N LEU A 779 -32.85 21.54 -29.54
CA LEU A 779 -32.44 22.94 -29.68
C LEU A 779 -31.00 23.16 -29.23
N ALA A 780 -30.60 22.57 -28.09
CA ALA A 780 -29.22 22.61 -27.60
C ALA A 780 -28.25 22.00 -28.60
N THR A 781 -28.55 20.79 -29.10
CA THR A 781 -27.77 20.12 -30.13
C THR A 781 -27.63 20.99 -31.39
N SER A 782 -28.75 21.51 -31.89
CA SER A 782 -28.76 22.35 -33.11
C SER A 782 -27.95 23.63 -32.94
N LEU A 783 -28.01 24.27 -31.76
CA LEU A 783 -27.24 25.48 -31.46
C LEU A 783 -25.74 25.17 -31.32
N ALA A 784 -25.36 24.08 -30.63
CA ALA A 784 -23.98 23.66 -30.46
C ALA A 784 -23.30 23.39 -31.82
N ASP A 785 -23.96 22.60 -32.69
CA ASP A 785 -23.49 22.34 -34.06
C ASP A 785 -23.31 23.63 -34.86
N ALA A 786 -24.27 24.55 -34.76
CA ALA A 786 -24.19 25.82 -35.46
C ALA A 786 -23.03 26.70 -34.96
N ILE A 787 -22.77 26.72 -33.65
CA ILE A 787 -21.64 27.45 -33.06
C ILE A 787 -20.32 26.88 -33.56
N ASN A 788 -20.15 25.56 -33.51
CA ASN A 788 -18.95 24.88 -33.99
C ASN A 788 -18.73 25.10 -35.50
N ALA A 789 -19.81 25.24 -36.28
CA ALA A 789 -19.74 25.52 -37.72
C ALA A 789 -19.49 27.01 -38.06
N ALA A 790 -19.57 27.93 -37.09
CA ALA A 790 -19.51 29.38 -37.34
C ALA A 790 -18.09 29.94 -37.57
N GLY A 791 -17.05 29.11 -37.44
CA GLY A 791 -15.65 29.52 -37.62
C GLY A 791 -15.09 30.37 -36.48
N LEU A 792 -15.78 30.39 -35.32
CA LEU A 792 -15.30 30.99 -34.08
C LEU A 792 -14.25 30.09 -33.43
N GLN A 793 -13.30 30.67 -32.69
CA GLN A 793 -12.29 29.93 -31.93
C GLN A 793 -12.83 29.52 -30.54
N VAL A 794 -13.93 28.76 -30.55
CA VAL A 794 -14.69 28.27 -29.39
C VAL A 794 -15.10 26.82 -29.62
N GLN A 795 -15.42 26.10 -28.56
CA GLN A 795 -16.00 24.75 -28.64
C GLN A 795 -17.34 24.76 -27.91
N ALA A 796 -18.39 24.27 -28.57
CA ALA A 796 -19.73 24.17 -28.01
C ALA A 796 -20.18 22.71 -27.93
N THR A 797 -20.65 22.28 -26.77
CA THR A 797 -21.11 20.91 -26.52
C THR A 797 -22.52 20.95 -25.96
N ALA A 798 -23.43 20.15 -26.52
CA ALA A 798 -24.78 20.00 -26.01
C ALA A 798 -24.82 18.93 -24.91
N VAL A 799 -25.47 19.25 -23.78
CA VAL A 799 -25.65 18.36 -22.62
C VAL A 799 -27.11 18.45 -22.18
N GLY A 800 -27.96 17.59 -22.75
CA GLY A 800 -29.40 17.69 -22.54
C GLY A 800 -29.93 19.05 -23.00
N ASP A 801 -30.64 19.77 -22.14
CA ASP A 801 -31.19 21.10 -22.43
C ASP A 801 -30.17 22.25 -22.40
N ARG A 802 -28.87 21.96 -22.28
CA ARG A 802 -27.79 22.94 -22.12
C ARG A 802 -26.81 22.93 -23.27
N VAL A 803 -26.21 24.08 -23.55
CA VAL A 803 -25.03 24.24 -24.42
C VAL A 803 -23.89 24.81 -23.58
N VAL A 804 -22.84 24.03 -23.38
CA VAL A 804 -21.59 24.45 -22.75
C VAL A 804 -20.68 25.03 -23.83
N ILE A 805 -20.16 26.24 -23.64
CA ILE A 805 -19.28 26.92 -24.58
C ILE A 805 -17.96 27.31 -23.91
N ASP A 806 -16.86 26.78 -24.44
CA ASP A 806 -15.49 27.09 -24.03
C ASP A 806 -14.79 28.05 -24.98
N GLY A 807 -13.92 28.89 -24.44
CA GLY A 807 -13.12 29.88 -25.19
C GLY A 807 -13.84 31.16 -25.63
N ALA A 808 -15.15 31.27 -25.38
CA ALA A 808 -15.97 32.40 -25.79
C ALA A 808 -15.94 33.58 -24.82
N THR A 809 -15.08 34.59 -24.98
CA THR A 809 -14.98 35.77 -24.08
C THR A 809 -16.24 36.58 -23.79
N ASP A 810 -17.32 36.41 -24.55
CA ASP A 810 -18.63 37.00 -24.27
C ASP A 810 -19.73 36.16 -24.93
N VAL A 811 -20.84 35.96 -24.22
CA VAL A 811 -22.06 35.35 -24.74
C VAL A 811 -23.23 36.21 -24.27
N SER A 812 -24.08 36.63 -25.20
CA SER A 812 -25.21 37.49 -24.90
C SER A 812 -26.48 37.05 -25.63
N GLU A 813 -27.60 37.16 -24.96
CA GLU A 813 -28.92 36.79 -25.43
C GLU A 813 -29.89 37.99 -25.44
N THR A 814 -30.96 37.88 -26.23
CA THR A 814 -31.99 38.94 -26.40
C THR A 814 -33.41 38.49 -26.00
N GLY A 815 -33.57 37.22 -25.60
CA GLY A 815 -34.84 36.55 -25.27
C GLY A 815 -34.95 36.10 -23.82
N ALA A 816 -36.14 35.61 -23.42
CA ALA A 816 -36.39 35.16 -22.04
C ALA A 816 -36.27 33.63 -21.86
N ASN A 817 -36.16 32.88 -22.96
CA ASN A 817 -36.24 31.42 -22.95
C ASN A 817 -34.86 30.74 -22.92
N VAL A 818 -33.77 31.51 -23.04
CA VAL A 818 -32.39 31.05 -22.91
C VAL A 818 -31.77 31.80 -21.74
N VAL A 819 -31.16 31.06 -20.80
CA VAL A 819 -30.46 31.63 -19.66
C VAL A 819 -28.98 31.36 -19.82
N VAL A 820 -28.15 32.42 -19.79
CA VAL A 820 -26.70 32.30 -19.82
C VAL A 820 -26.15 32.37 -18.39
N THR A 821 -25.40 31.35 -17.99
CA THR A 821 -24.65 31.32 -16.73
C THR A 821 -23.16 31.17 -16.98
N ASN A 822 -22.34 31.81 -16.15
CA ASN A 822 -20.90 31.65 -16.17
C ASN A 822 -20.48 30.59 -15.15
N THR A 823 -19.43 29.84 -15.48
CA THR A 823 -18.75 29.00 -14.49
C THR A 823 -17.80 29.85 -13.63
N THR A 824 -17.10 29.19 -12.69
CA THR A 824 -16.09 29.82 -11.84
C THR A 824 -14.65 29.47 -12.24
N ALA A 825 -14.46 28.73 -13.33
CA ALA A 825 -13.15 28.38 -13.88
C ALA A 825 -12.81 29.33 -15.04
N LEU A 826 -11.69 30.06 -14.91
CA LEU A 826 -11.24 31.06 -15.89
C LEU A 826 -9.99 30.58 -16.61
N THR A 827 -10.11 30.22 -17.88
CA THR A 827 -8.99 29.82 -18.74
C THR A 827 -8.18 31.02 -19.20
N LEU A 828 -6.85 30.94 -19.10
CA LEU A 828 -5.90 31.98 -19.50
C LEU A 828 -5.15 31.56 -20.76
N TYR A 829 -5.14 32.40 -21.79
CA TYR A 829 -4.45 32.18 -23.05
C TYR A 829 -3.27 33.16 -23.21
N GLY A 830 -2.15 32.67 -23.72
CA GLY A 830 -0.93 33.49 -23.91
C GLY A 830 -0.26 33.88 -22.58
N GLU A 831 -0.60 33.18 -21.50
CA GLU A 831 -0.01 33.33 -20.18
C GLU A 831 1.37 32.68 -20.15
N ARG A 832 2.39 33.48 -19.78
CA ARG A 832 3.75 32.96 -19.55
C ARG A 832 3.96 32.56 -18.10
N SER A 833 3.47 33.36 -17.15
CA SER A 833 3.53 33.02 -15.73
C SER A 833 2.44 33.73 -14.91
N VAL A 834 1.87 33.02 -13.94
CA VAL A 834 0.93 33.53 -12.95
C VAL A 834 1.55 33.49 -11.57
N THR A 835 1.24 34.48 -10.74
CA THR A 835 1.60 34.47 -9.32
C THR A 835 0.41 34.94 -8.51
N LEU A 836 -0.05 34.10 -7.59
CA LEU A 836 -1.04 34.46 -6.59
C LEU A 836 -0.33 34.94 -5.31
N SER A 837 -0.90 35.91 -4.61
CA SER A 837 -0.38 36.34 -3.30
C SER A 837 -0.48 35.22 -2.27
N ALA A 838 0.57 35.00 -1.46
CA ALA A 838 0.63 33.92 -0.46
C ALA A 838 -0.48 33.95 0.61
N THR A 839 -1.06 35.11 0.89
CA THR A 839 -2.16 35.27 1.85
C THR A 839 -3.55 35.13 1.20
N GLY A 840 -3.62 34.88 -0.11
CA GLY A 840 -4.87 34.78 -0.85
C GLY A 840 -5.67 33.52 -0.51
N ARG A 841 -7.00 33.61 -0.61
CA ARG A 841 -7.92 32.48 -0.44
C ARG A 841 -8.98 32.52 -1.55
N GLY A 842 -9.63 31.39 -1.81
CA GLY A 842 -10.73 31.29 -2.77
C GLY A 842 -10.35 31.47 -4.24
N VAL A 843 -9.07 31.68 -4.58
CA VAL A 843 -8.56 31.65 -5.95
C VAL A 843 -7.42 30.66 -6.00
N THR A 844 -7.52 29.67 -6.87
CA THR A 844 -6.50 28.63 -7.08
C THR A 844 -6.16 28.52 -8.56
N THR A 845 -5.00 27.97 -8.89
CA THR A 845 -4.60 27.68 -10.26
C THR A 845 -4.71 26.18 -10.50
N THR A 846 -5.22 25.77 -11.66
CA THR A 846 -4.99 24.42 -12.16
C THR A 846 -3.63 24.34 -12.83
N GLY A 847 -3.09 23.12 -12.88
CA GLY A 847 -1.89 22.83 -13.66
C GLY A 847 -2.17 22.91 -15.15
N ARG A 848 -1.15 23.25 -15.93
CA ARG A 848 -1.19 23.16 -17.40
C ARG A 848 -0.02 22.36 -17.97
N THR A 849 -0.11 21.99 -19.23
CA THR A 849 1.06 21.50 -19.99
C THR A 849 1.90 22.68 -20.49
N ILE A 850 3.21 22.61 -20.24
CA ILE A 850 4.23 23.56 -20.67
C ILE A 850 5.16 22.84 -21.63
N PHE A 851 5.16 23.23 -22.90
CA PHE A 851 6.00 22.62 -23.92
C PHE A 851 7.37 23.30 -24.01
N VAL A 852 8.42 22.50 -24.17
CA VAL A 852 9.79 22.97 -24.38
C VAL A 852 10.35 22.32 -25.65
N ASP A 853 10.79 23.12 -26.61
CA ASP A 853 11.38 22.69 -27.88
C ASP A 853 12.63 23.55 -28.14
N LYS A 854 13.81 22.92 -28.20
CA LYS A 854 15.08 23.63 -28.38
C LYS A 854 15.17 24.39 -29.71
N SER A 855 14.36 24.02 -30.71
CA SER A 855 14.27 24.72 -31.99
C SER A 855 13.44 26.02 -31.94
N ALA A 856 12.71 26.26 -30.84
CA ALA A 856 11.82 27.39 -30.68
C ALA A 856 12.54 28.74 -30.58
N THR A 857 11.83 29.82 -30.92
CA THR A 857 12.33 31.19 -30.76
C THR A 857 12.25 31.65 -29.30
N GLN A 858 13.22 32.46 -28.86
CA GLN A 858 13.22 33.04 -27.52
C GLN A 858 12.02 33.98 -27.27
N GLY A 859 11.46 33.99 -26.05
CA GLY A 859 10.30 34.82 -25.68
C GLY A 859 8.93 34.19 -25.95
N ALA A 860 8.82 32.89 -25.68
CA ALA A 860 7.60 32.11 -25.85
C ALA A 860 6.77 32.05 -24.54
N ASP A 861 5.55 31.50 -24.60
CA ASP A 861 4.66 31.30 -23.43
C ASP A 861 4.59 29.84 -22.98
N GLY A 862 5.26 28.91 -23.67
CA GLY A 862 5.27 27.49 -23.32
C GLY A 862 4.00 26.76 -23.76
N THR A 863 3.19 27.35 -24.64
CA THR A 863 2.09 26.64 -25.31
C THR A 863 2.63 25.74 -26.43
N ALA A 864 1.86 24.78 -26.92
CA ALA A 864 2.28 23.94 -28.06
C ALA A 864 2.60 24.77 -29.32
N ALA A 865 1.90 25.90 -29.52
CA ALA A 865 2.14 26.79 -30.66
C ALA A 865 3.38 27.69 -30.48
N ARG A 866 3.76 27.97 -29.22
CA ARG A 866 4.92 28.80 -28.86
C ARG A 866 5.62 28.18 -27.65
N PRO A 867 6.31 27.03 -27.83
CA PRO A 867 7.00 26.34 -26.75
C PRO A 867 8.18 27.15 -26.23
N PHE A 868 8.56 26.96 -24.97
CA PHE A 868 9.82 27.51 -24.46
C PHE A 868 10.99 26.89 -25.20
N ARG A 869 12.06 27.66 -25.38
CA ARG A 869 13.28 27.13 -25.99
C ARG A 869 14.15 26.37 -24.98
N ASP A 870 14.27 26.94 -23.79
CA ASP A 870 15.21 26.49 -22.76
C ASP A 870 14.42 25.90 -21.57
N ILE A 871 14.93 24.83 -20.95
CA ILE A 871 14.24 24.13 -19.83
C ILE A 871 14.15 25.01 -18.59
N ASP A 872 15.14 25.88 -18.36
CA ASP A 872 15.19 26.78 -17.20
C ASP A 872 14.05 27.82 -17.21
N ASP A 873 13.70 28.35 -18.39
CA ASP A 873 12.56 29.22 -18.63
C ASP A 873 11.24 28.52 -18.28
N ALA A 874 11.11 27.24 -18.65
CA ALA A 874 9.93 26.43 -18.33
C ALA A 874 9.81 26.15 -16.83
N ILE A 875 10.92 25.80 -16.16
CA ILE A 875 10.97 25.61 -14.71
C ILE A 875 10.61 26.89 -13.95
N ALA A 876 11.10 28.04 -14.41
CA ALA A 876 10.78 29.33 -13.81
C ALA A 876 9.29 29.70 -13.97
N ALA A 877 8.67 29.30 -15.07
CA ALA A 877 7.24 29.50 -15.33
C ALA A 877 6.36 28.54 -14.52
N ALA A 878 6.80 27.30 -14.34
CA ALA A 878 6.03 26.21 -13.74
C ALA A 878 5.54 26.49 -12.31
N LYS A 879 4.44 25.83 -11.97
CA LYS A 879 3.74 25.85 -10.69
C LYS A 879 3.37 24.42 -10.33
N ALA A 880 3.17 24.16 -9.04
CA ALA A 880 2.65 22.87 -8.59
C ALA A 880 1.36 22.53 -9.37
N GLY A 881 1.31 21.30 -9.87
CA GLY A 881 0.29 20.81 -10.78
C GLY A 881 0.68 20.87 -12.26
N ASP A 882 1.68 21.64 -12.70
CA ASP A 882 2.02 21.71 -14.13
C ASP A 882 2.74 20.43 -14.62
N VAL A 883 2.59 20.15 -15.92
CA VAL A 883 3.41 19.17 -16.65
C VAL A 883 4.37 19.94 -17.57
N ILE A 884 5.68 19.73 -17.44
CA ILE A 884 6.67 20.25 -18.41
C ILE A 884 6.99 19.14 -19.40
N ARG A 885 6.71 19.36 -20.69
CA ARG A 885 6.95 18.38 -21.75
C ARG A 885 8.09 18.85 -22.67
N VAL A 886 9.23 18.16 -22.59
CA VAL A 886 10.46 18.43 -23.33
C VAL A 886 10.46 17.59 -24.61
N LEU A 887 10.46 18.26 -25.75
CA LEU A 887 10.26 17.65 -27.06
C LEU A 887 11.58 17.33 -27.77
N GLY A 888 11.60 16.23 -28.52
CA GLY A 888 12.62 16.03 -29.55
C GLY A 888 12.47 16.99 -30.72
N ASN A 889 13.55 17.21 -31.47
CA ASN A 889 13.54 18.07 -32.65
C ASN A 889 14.47 17.50 -33.74
N GLY A 890 14.15 17.77 -34.99
CA GLY A 890 14.90 17.27 -36.15
C GLY A 890 16.01 18.20 -36.65
N GLY A 891 16.54 19.10 -35.81
CA GLY A 891 17.71 19.89 -36.19
C GLY A 891 17.51 20.81 -37.41
N ASP A 892 18.52 20.85 -38.28
CA ASP A 892 18.54 21.76 -39.44
C ASP A 892 17.72 21.22 -40.62
N ASP A 893 17.57 19.90 -40.72
CA ASP A 893 16.84 19.25 -41.82
C ASP A 893 15.39 18.88 -41.48
N GLY A 894 15.00 19.02 -40.22
CA GLY A 894 13.67 18.71 -39.71
C GLY A 894 13.42 17.21 -39.53
N ASN A 895 14.44 16.36 -39.64
CA ASN A 895 14.33 14.91 -39.52
C ASN A 895 14.86 14.42 -38.17
N VAL A 896 13.97 13.99 -37.28
CA VAL A 896 14.36 13.49 -35.95
C VAL A 896 15.29 12.27 -35.98
N ALA A 897 15.35 11.53 -37.10
CA ALA A 897 16.21 10.35 -37.25
C ALA A 897 17.69 10.71 -37.46
N THR A 898 18.04 11.95 -37.84
CA THR A 898 19.43 12.39 -38.02
C THR A 898 19.98 12.95 -36.71
N VAL A 899 20.14 12.07 -35.71
CA VAL A 899 20.55 12.42 -34.33
C VAL A 899 21.74 13.39 -34.23
N GLY A 900 22.68 13.35 -35.19
CA GLY A 900 23.87 14.21 -35.20
C GLY A 900 23.64 15.72 -35.49
N ASP A 901 22.50 16.12 -36.05
CA ASP A 901 22.18 17.54 -36.28
C ASP A 901 20.98 18.06 -35.46
N ASN A 902 20.30 17.18 -34.74
CA ASN A 902 19.27 17.53 -33.76
C ASN A 902 19.81 18.48 -32.68
N LEU A 903 19.03 19.46 -32.25
CA LEU A 903 19.44 20.39 -31.20
C LEU A 903 19.31 19.73 -29.82
N ALA A 904 20.32 19.93 -28.98
CA ALA A 904 20.38 19.36 -27.62
C ALA A 904 20.05 20.39 -26.54
N TYR A 905 19.40 19.93 -25.48
CA TYR A 905 19.27 20.65 -24.21
C TYR A 905 20.56 20.49 -23.40
N GLN A 906 21.16 21.60 -22.97
CA GLN A 906 22.53 21.63 -22.43
C GLN A 906 22.55 22.07 -20.97
N ILE A 907 22.89 21.16 -20.07
CA ILE A 907 22.77 21.34 -18.62
C ILE A 907 24.14 21.17 -17.94
N GLY A 908 24.48 22.10 -17.05
CA GLY A 908 25.72 22.07 -16.29
C GLY A 908 26.65 23.20 -16.67
N PHE A 909 27.92 22.88 -16.91
CA PHE A 909 28.95 23.89 -17.11
C PHE A 909 29.82 23.62 -18.35
N ASN A 910 30.14 24.68 -19.09
CA ASN A 910 31.10 24.62 -20.18
C ASN A 910 32.57 24.51 -19.68
N GLN A 911 33.53 24.40 -20.59
CA GLN A 911 34.95 24.24 -20.25
C GLN A 911 35.54 25.41 -19.44
N LEU A 912 34.95 26.59 -19.52
CA LEU A 912 35.34 27.79 -18.77
C LEU A 912 34.65 27.90 -17.40
N GLY A 913 33.77 26.95 -17.06
CA GLY A 913 33.00 26.93 -15.81
C GLY A 913 31.77 27.84 -15.82
N GLN A 914 31.31 28.28 -16.99
CA GLN A 914 30.07 29.03 -17.13
C GLN A 914 28.89 28.09 -17.25
N THR A 915 27.75 28.46 -16.68
CA THR A 915 26.50 27.71 -16.78
C THR A 915 26.07 27.57 -18.24
N LEU A 916 25.60 26.39 -18.61
CA LEU A 916 25.01 26.10 -19.92
C LEU A 916 23.59 26.66 -20.04
N GLU A 917 23.04 26.69 -21.26
CA GLU A 917 21.80 27.42 -21.56
C GLU A 917 20.58 26.90 -20.79
N ASP A 918 20.52 25.60 -20.51
CA ASP A 918 19.37 24.97 -19.84
C ASP A 918 19.60 24.83 -18.31
N GLY A 919 20.54 25.59 -17.76
CA GLY A 919 20.82 25.68 -16.32
C GLY A 919 22.06 24.89 -15.85
N SER A 920 22.42 25.05 -14.58
CA SER A 920 23.61 24.40 -13.98
C SER A 920 23.34 23.01 -13.41
N THR A 921 22.08 22.71 -13.14
CA THR A 921 21.55 21.42 -12.69
C THR A 921 20.06 21.41 -13.05
N LEU A 922 19.46 20.24 -13.15
CA LEU A 922 18.03 20.10 -13.40
C LEU A 922 17.36 19.56 -12.14
N GLU A 923 16.61 20.40 -11.44
CA GLU A 923 15.79 19.97 -10.29
C GLU A 923 14.32 20.11 -10.66
N ILE A 924 13.57 19.01 -10.59
CA ILE A 924 12.14 19.03 -10.86
C ILE A 924 11.43 19.78 -9.73
N PRO A 925 10.63 20.82 -10.02
CA PRO A 925 9.95 21.58 -8.98
C PRO A 925 8.91 20.76 -8.20
N ARG A 926 8.59 21.23 -6.98
CA ARG A 926 7.52 20.67 -6.15
C ARG A 926 6.20 20.56 -6.95
N GLY A 927 5.60 19.37 -6.94
CA GLY A 927 4.32 19.09 -7.58
C GLY A 927 4.32 19.20 -9.11
N VAL A 928 5.49 19.24 -9.77
CA VAL A 928 5.59 19.33 -11.24
C VAL A 928 6.04 17.99 -11.80
N THR A 929 5.38 17.53 -12.85
CA THR A 929 5.82 16.35 -13.61
C THR A 929 6.56 16.79 -14.86
N MET A 930 7.79 16.33 -15.05
CA MET A 930 8.54 16.55 -16.29
C MET A 930 8.46 15.30 -17.16
N MET A 931 8.01 15.46 -18.41
CA MET A 931 8.04 14.45 -19.45
C MET A 931 9.12 14.80 -20.46
N ILE A 932 9.99 13.86 -20.77
CA ILE A 932 11.01 13.98 -21.82
C ILE A 932 10.65 12.99 -22.91
N ASP A 933 10.19 13.51 -24.04
CA ASP A 933 9.69 12.72 -25.16
C ASP A 933 10.82 12.08 -25.97
N SER A 934 10.51 10.99 -26.67
CA SER A 934 11.40 10.32 -27.62
C SER A 934 12.16 11.29 -28.52
N THR A 935 13.43 10.98 -28.83
CA THR A 935 14.37 11.79 -29.63
C THR A 935 14.89 13.07 -28.99
N ALA A 936 14.42 13.45 -27.80
CA ALA A 936 15.05 14.52 -27.04
C ALA A 936 16.50 14.16 -26.67
N ILE A 937 17.40 15.13 -26.83
CA ILE A 937 18.83 14.98 -26.51
C ILE A 937 19.17 15.90 -25.37
N VAL A 938 19.64 15.33 -24.26
CA VAL A 938 20.13 16.05 -23.09
C VAL A 938 21.64 15.84 -22.95
N GLN A 939 22.39 16.93 -23.11
CA GLN A 939 23.83 16.97 -22.97
C GLN A 939 24.20 17.56 -21.61
N LEU A 940 24.92 16.79 -20.78
CA LEU A 940 25.22 17.16 -19.40
C LEU A 940 26.72 17.29 -19.16
N ARG A 941 27.09 18.19 -18.23
CA ARG A 941 28.45 18.23 -17.67
C ARG A 941 28.49 18.78 -16.25
N ARG A 942 28.99 17.96 -15.31
CA ARG A 942 29.03 18.26 -13.87
C ARG A 942 27.66 18.67 -13.31
N ALA A 943 26.61 18.06 -13.85
CA ALA A 943 25.22 18.27 -13.48
C ALA A 943 24.56 16.92 -13.19
N ARG A 944 23.42 16.98 -12.49
CA ARG A 944 22.51 15.87 -12.28
C ARG A 944 21.08 16.29 -12.63
N ILE A 945 20.20 15.30 -12.74
CA ILE A 945 18.75 15.48 -12.75
C ILE A 945 18.23 15.03 -11.38
N GLY A 946 17.38 15.82 -10.74
CA GLY A 946 16.87 15.59 -9.39
C GLY A 946 15.37 15.55 -9.31
N VAL A 947 14.84 14.49 -8.72
CA VAL A 947 13.43 14.28 -8.46
C VAL A 947 13.25 14.02 -6.97
N GLY A 948 12.48 14.88 -6.28
CA GLY A 948 12.32 14.86 -4.83
C GLY A 948 13.23 15.83 -4.05
N SER A 949 13.01 15.95 -2.74
CA SER A 949 13.66 16.93 -1.88
C SER A 949 15.13 16.61 -1.61
N SER A 950 16.02 17.57 -1.80
CA SER A 950 17.47 17.33 -1.73
C SER A 950 18.04 17.36 -0.31
N ALA A 951 17.39 18.10 0.60
CA ALA A 951 17.75 18.27 2.00
C ALA A 951 16.54 18.77 2.81
N PRO A 952 16.52 18.60 4.15
CA PRO A 952 15.47 19.15 5.00
C PRO A 952 15.29 20.66 4.78
N GLY A 953 14.04 21.09 4.59
CA GLY A 953 13.69 22.48 4.30
C GLY A 953 13.85 22.91 2.83
N VAL A 954 14.29 22.03 1.94
CA VAL A 954 14.24 22.22 0.48
C VAL A 954 13.18 21.29 -0.12
N ASP A 955 11.94 21.76 -0.10
CA ASP A 955 10.77 20.99 -0.51
C ASP A 955 10.59 20.95 -2.04
N ARG A 956 10.73 19.74 -2.59
CA ARG A 956 10.40 19.38 -3.98
C ARG A 956 9.47 18.16 -4.05
N SER A 957 8.74 17.90 -2.97
CA SER A 957 7.76 16.81 -2.87
C SER A 957 6.74 16.81 -4.01
N GLY A 958 6.28 15.63 -4.40
CA GLY A 958 5.37 15.46 -5.54
C GLY A 958 5.95 15.89 -6.90
N GLY A 959 7.24 16.17 -7.02
CA GLY A 959 7.90 16.29 -8.32
C GLY A 959 8.11 14.91 -8.93
N ALA A 960 7.88 14.75 -10.24
CA ALA A 960 8.06 13.48 -10.94
C ALA A 960 8.78 13.65 -12.29
N LEU A 961 9.44 12.59 -12.76
CA LEU A 961 10.11 12.55 -14.06
C LEU A 961 9.70 11.31 -14.86
N GLN A 962 9.33 11.55 -16.11
CA GLN A 962 8.97 10.54 -17.11
C GLN A 962 9.86 10.69 -18.33
N VAL A 963 10.69 9.69 -18.60
CA VAL A 963 11.47 9.59 -19.84
C VAL A 963 10.76 8.61 -20.76
N LEU A 964 10.22 9.14 -21.85
CA LEU A 964 9.25 8.48 -22.72
C LEU A 964 9.89 8.12 -24.07
N GLY A 965 11.01 7.39 -24.02
CA GLY A 965 11.58 6.79 -25.24
C GLY A 965 10.67 5.69 -25.79
N THR A 966 10.76 5.46 -27.09
CA THR A 966 10.01 4.40 -27.78
C THR A 966 10.96 3.38 -28.43
N PRO A 967 10.52 2.12 -28.64
CA PRO A 967 11.35 1.11 -29.32
C PRO A 967 11.77 1.58 -30.71
N HIS A 968 10.82 2.17 -31.45
CA HIS A 968 11.00 2.65 -32.81
C HIS A 968 10.32 4.02 -32.99
N LEU A 969 10.85 4.82 -33.91
CA LEU A 969 10.17 6.02 -34.39
C LEU A 969 9.10 5.65 -35.40
N LEU A 970 8.02 6.44 -35.38
CA LEU A 970 6.89 6.30 -36.29
C LEU A 970 6.81 7.52 -37.21
N THR A 971 6.45 7.28 -38.47
CA THR A 971 6.06 8.33 -39.42
C THR A 971 4.70 8.92 -39.05
N ASP A 972 4.34 10.07 -39.65
CA ASP A 972 3.02 10.69 -39.43
C ASP A 972 1.83 9.76 -39.76
N ASP A 973 2.02 8.77 -40.66
CA ASP A 973 1.04 7.73 -40.99
C ASP A 973 1.13 6.47 -40.12
N GLY A 974 1.90 6.53 -39.02
CA GLY A 974 1.98 5.49 -37.99
C GLY A 974 2.91 4.32 -38.28
N LYS A 975 3.71 4.36 -39.36
CA LYS A 975 4.60 3.25 -39.74
C LYS A 975 5.98 3.39 -39.10
N VAL A 976 6.68 2.28 -38.87
CA VAL A 976 8.10 2.31 -38.45
C VAL A 976 8.92 3.14 -39.44
N MET A 977 9.58 4.18 -38.92
CA MET A 977 10.63 4.91 -39.63
C MET A 977 11.85 4.01 -39.79
N VAL A 978 12.38 3.96 -41.00
CA VAL A 978 13.59 3.20 -41.32
C VAL A 978 14.71 4.10 -41.80
N ASP A 979 15.95 3.72 -41.49
CA ASP A 979 17.15 4.38 -41.97
C ASP A 979 17.40 4.14 -43.47
N ALA A 980 18.47 4.72 -44.02
CA ALA A 980 18.84 4.54 -45.43
C ALA A 980 19.21 3.08 -45.79
N ALA A 981 19.48 2.22 -44.81
CA ALA A 981 19.76 0.80 -44.96
C ALA A 981 18.50 -0.08 -44.76
N GLY A 982 17.36 0.51 -44.39
CA GLY A 982 16.10 -0.16 -44.15
C GLY A 982 15.93 -0.72 -42.73
N ASN A 983 16.78 -0.34 -41.78
CA ASN A 983 16.64 -0.75 -40.38
C ASN A 983 15.70 0.20 -39.63
N PRO A 984 14.86 -0.29 -38.70
CA PRO A 984 14.08 0.56 -37.81
C PRO A 984 14.94 1.59 -37.07
N VAL A 985 14.50 2.84 -37.05
CA VAL A 985 15.16 3.91 -36.30
C VAL A 985 14.64 3.89 -34.86
N PRO A 986 15.51 3.78 -33.84
CA PRO A 986 15.08 3.80 -32.44
C PRO A 986 14.56 5.17 -32.02
N GLY A 987 13.53 5.19 -31.16
CA GLY A 987 12.98 6.42 -30.59
C GLY A 987 13.54 6.76 -29.23
N SER A 988 14.85 6.53 -29.03
CA SER A 988 15.48 6.71 -27.72
C SER A 988 15.49 8.16 -27.27
N VAL A 989 15.48 8.36 -25.95
CA VAL A 989 15.88 9.62 -25.32
C VAL A 989 17.37 9.54 -24.99
N TYR A 990 18.14 10.56 -25.37
CA TYR A 990 19.59 10.52 -25.21
C TYR A 990 20.05 11.36 -24.01
N PHE A 991 20.79 10.74 -23.09
CA PHE A 991 21.52 11.43 -22.03
C PHE A 991 23.02 11.18 -22.23
N THR A 992 23.77 12.21 -22.61
CA THR A 992 25.20 12.07 -22.90
C THR A 992 26.02 13.25 -22.36
N SER A 993 27.35 13.13 -22.45
CA SER A 993 28.26 14.20 -22.10
C SER A 993 28.12 15.38 -23.07
N TYR A 994 28.21 16.60 -22.55
CA TYR A 994 28.38 17.81 -23.37
C TYR A 994 29.60 17.77 -24.30
N HIS A 995 30.59 16.89 -24.03
CA HIS A 995 31.76 16.69 -24.89
C HIS A 995 31.53 15.64 -25.99
N ASP A 996 30.38 14.98 -26.01
CA ASP A 996 30.03 14.01 -27.05
C ASP A 996 29.54 14.73 -28.31
N GLN A 997 30.40 14.75 -29.32
CA GLN A 997 30.12 15.38 -30.62
C GLN A 997 29.42 14.43 -31.60
N THR A 998 29.10 13.21 -31.19
CA THR A 998 28.46 12.20 -32.06
C THR A 998 26.94 12.24 -31.99
N ILE A 999 26.38 12.86 -30.95
CA ILE A 999 24.95 12.97 -30.67
C ILE A 999 24.61 14.44 -30.43
N GLY A 1000 23.66 14.95 -31.21
CA GLY A 1000 23.26 16.34 -31.20
C GLY A 1000 24.22 17.25 -31.97
N LYS A 1001 23.70 18.41 -32.39
CA LYS A 1001 24.41 19.40 -33.18
C LYS A 1001 25.60 19.98 -32.42
N ASP A 1002 26.80 19.68 -32.90
CA ASP A 1002 28.01 20.29 -32.38
C ASP A 1002 28.19 21.72 -32.92
N LEU A 1003 28.05 22.70 -32.02
CA LEU A 1003 28.30 24.12 -32.31
C LEU A 1003 29.68 24.58 -31.84
N PHE A 1004 30.49 23.67 -31.27
CA PHE A 1004 31.78 24.01 -30.70
C PHE A 1004 32.91 23.95 -31.74
N GLN A 1005 33.83 24.91 -31.68
CA GLN A 1005 34.89 25.07 -32.71
C GLN A 1005 36.07 24.11 -32.55
N PHE A 1006 36.19 23.44 -31.40
CA PHE A 1006 37.28 22.51 -31.11
C PHE A 1006 36.74 21.11 -30.93
N THR A 1007 37.52 20.10 -31.32
CA THR A 1007 37.16 18.70 -31.06
C THR A 1007 37.24 18.41 -29.56
N THR A 1008 36.14 17.92 -28.99
CA THR A 1008 36.07 17.40 -27.62
C THR A 1008 36.06 15.88 -27.62
N THR A 1009 36.27 15.28 -26.44
CA THR A 1009 36.18 13.82 -26.28
C THR A 1009 35.47 13.54 -24.96
N PRO A 1010 34.34 12.80 -24.97
CA PRO A 1010 33.61 12.50 -23.76
C PRO A 1010 34.41 11.54 -22.86
N ALA A 1011 34.28 11.71 -21.55
CA ALA A 1011 34.91 10.87 -20.54
C ALA A 1011 33.85 10.31 -19.57
N ARG A 1012 34.13 9.12 -19.03
CA ARG A 1012 33.28 8.50 -18.00
C ARG A 1012 33.16 9.45 -16.80
N GLY A 1013 31.95 9.67 -16.28
CA GLY A 1013 31.70 10.56 -15.15
C GLY A 1013 31.77 12.04 -15.50
N ASP A 1014 31.62 12.41 -16.78
CA ASP A 1014 31.52 13.81 -17.19
C ASP A 1014 30.29 14.51 -16.57
N TRP A 1015 29.26 13.73 -16.26
CA TRP A 1015 28.07 14.14 -15.52
C TRP A 1015 27.68 13.07 -14.48
N GLY A 1016 26.76 13.40 -13.58
CA GLY A 1016 26.28 12.47 -12.54
C GLY A 1016 25.29 11.47 -13.10
N GLY A 1017 24.01 11.71 -12.85
CA GLY A 1017 22.91 10.85 -13.24
C GLY A 1017 21.55 11.47 -12.95
N ILE A 1018 20.52 10.63 -13.02
CA ILE A 1018 19.15 10.91 -12.61
C ILE A 1018 18.97 10.38 -11.19
N VAL A 1019 18.56 11.26 -10.27
CA VAL A 1019 18.33 10.92 -8.87
C VAL A 1019 16.83 10.91 -8.60
N PHE A 1020 16.31 9.75 -8.22
CA PHE A 1020 14.96 9.60 -7.67
C PHE A 1020 15.09 9.45 -6.16
N ARG A 1021 14.44 10.32 -5.39
CA ARG A 1021 14.51 10.25 -3.94
C ARG A 1021 13.21 10.61 -3.26
N ASP A 1022 12.84 9.79 -2.28
CA ASP A 1022 11.74 10.07 -1.35
C ASP A 1022 12.22 10.02 0.11
N ASP A 1023 13.51 9.74 0.36
CA ASP A 1023 14.09 9.58 1.69
C ASP A 1023 13.92 10.81 2.60
N VAL A 1024 14.11 12.01 2.04
CA VAL A 1024 13.90 13.28 2.76
C VAL A 1024 12.42 13.63 2.87
N ASP A 1025 11.65 13.39 1.80
CA ASP A 1025 10.23 13.73 1.79
C ASP A 1025 9.44 12.91 2.82
N ARG A 1026 9.71 11.60 2.90
CA ARG A 1026 9.14 10.73 3.94
C ARG A 1026 9.59 11.12 5.35
N ALA A 1027 10.86 11.49 5.52
CA ALA A 1027 11.39 11.90 6.83
C ALA A 1027 10.77 13.22 7.33
N ASP A 1028 10.48 14.16 6.43
CA ASP A 1028 9.84 15.45 6.75
C ASP A 1028 8.30 15.38 6.77
N GLY A 1029 7.71 14.24 6.39
CA GLY A 1029 6.24 14.06 6.28
C GLY A 1029 5.63 14.79 5.09
N ASN A 1030 6.42 15.07 4.05
CA ASN A 1030 5.95 15.63 2.80
C ASN A 1030 5.26 14.56 1.94
N PHE A 1031 4.43 15.01 1.01
CA PHE A 1031 3.66 14.14 0.12
C PHE A 1031 4.56 13.32 -0.83
N VAL A 1032 4.27 12.03 -0.97
CA VAL A 1032 4.94 11.11 -1.89
C VAL A 1032 3.89 10.27 -2.62
N TYR A 1033 3.88 10.30 -3.95
CA TYR A 1033 2.91 9.56 -4.77
C TYR A 1033 2.92 8.04 -4.51
N ASP A 1034 4.10 7.50 -4.18
CA ASP A 1034 4.30 6.10 -3.86
C ASP A 1034 3.50 5.64 -2.61
N GLU A 1035 3.24 6.54 -1.66
CA GLU A 1035 2.39 6.27 -0.50
C GLU A 1035 0.89 6.28 -0.85
N GLU A 1036 0.54 6.79 -2.04
CA GLU A 1036 -0.80 6.74 -2.62
C GLU A 1036 -0.89 5.69 -3.75
N GLY A 1037 0.05 4.74 -3.81
CA GLY A 1037 0.05 3.68 -4.83
C GLY A 1037 0.22 4.18 -6.27
N ILE A 1038 0.82 5.35 -6.47
CA ILE A 1038 0.98 6.01 -7.77
C ILE A 1038 2.46 6.05 -8.17
N PHE A 1039 2.78 5.50 -9.33
CA PHE A 1039 4.16 5.28 -9.80
C PHE A 1039 4.50 6.13 -11.03
N LEU A 1040 4.57 7.46 -10.85
CA LEU A 1040 4.82 8.38 -11.98
C LEU A 1040 6.27 8.38 -12.47
N ASN A 1041 7.23 8.02 -11.63
CA ASN A 1041 8.65 8.08 -11.99
C ASN A 1041 9.03 6.92 -12.91
N TYR A 1042 9.42 7.23 -14.14
CA TYR A 1042 9.61 6.23 -15.19
C TYR A 1042 10.77 6.61 -16.11
N VAL A 1043 11.66 5.66 -16.42
CA VAL A 1043 12.75 5.82 -17.39
C VAL A 1043 12.72 4.70 -18.41
N ASN A 1044 12.38 5.00 -19.67
CA ASN A 1044 12.25 3.98 -20.70
C ASN A 1044 12.90 4.31 -22.03
N HIS A 1045 13.48 3.28 -22.64
CA HIS A 1045 14.21 3.38 -23.90
C HIS A 1045 15.21 4.56 -23.93
N ALA A 1046 15.82 4.87 -22.78
CA ALA A 1046 16.85 5.89 -22.70
C ALA A 1046 18.21 5.31 -23.10
N ASP A 1047 19.00 6.09 -23.84
CA ASP A 1047 20.41 5.82 -24.09
C ASP A 1047 21.24 6.77 -23.20
N MET A 1048 21.82 6.22 -22.14
CA MET A 1048 22.53 6.94 -21.09
C MET A 1048 24.02 6.61 -21.15
N ARG A 1049 24.85 7.62 -21.44
CA ARG A 1049 26.30 7.45 -21.65
C ARG A 1049 27.12 8.36 -20.78
N TYR A 1050 28.28 7.88 -20.34
CA TYR A 1050 29.31 8.70 -19.68
C TYR A 1050 28.90 9.32 -18.33
N GLY A 1051 27.89 8.76 -17.66
CA GLY A 1051 27.44 9.17 -16.32
C GLY A 1051 28.32 8.61 -15.19
N GLY A 1052 27.81 8.64 -13.95
CA GLY A 1052 28.52 8.13 -12.76
C GLY A 1052 29.53 9.10 -12.15
N GLY A 1053 29.40 10.40 -12.44
CA GLY A 1053 30.36 11.44 -12.06
C GLY A 1053 30.13 12.04 -10.67
N VAL A 1054 31.13 12.81 -10.21
CA VAL A 1054 31.01 13.60 -8.98
C VAL A 1054 30.33 14.93 -9.28
N VAL A 1055 29.22 15.20 -8.59
CA VAL A 1055 28.45 16.44 -8.67
C VAL A 1055 28.33 17.10 -7.29
N ILE A 1056 27.98 18.38 -7.26
CA ILE A 1056 27.77 19.12 -6.02
C ILE A 1056 26.26 19.17 -5.75
N VAL A 1057 25.83 18.60 -4.63
CA VAL A 1057 24.43 18.64 -4.16
C VAL A 1057 24.42 19.37 -2.82
N ASP A 1058 23.73 20.51 -2.75
CA ASP A 1058 23.66 21.34 -1.55
C ASP A 1058 25.04 21.64 -0.90
N SER A 1059 26.03 21.93 -1.76
CA SER A 1059 27.44 22.17 -1.43
C SER A 1059 28.26 20.95 -1.01
N ILE A 1060 27.69 19.75 -1.09
CA ILE A 1060 28.35 18.48 -0.75
C ILE A 1060 28.72 17.75 -2.05
N PRO A 1061 30.01 17.43 -2.28
CA PRO A 1061 30.41 16.58 -3.39
C PRO A 1061 29.90 15.15 -3.19
N GLN A 1062 29.20 14.60 -4.17
CA GLN A 1062 28.64 13.25 -4.14
C GLN A 1062 28.85 12.56 -5.49
N VAL A 1063 29.12 11.26 -5.45
CA VAL A 1063 29.08 10.41 -6.65
C VAL A 1063 27.62 10.07 -6.91
N ILE A 1064 27.15 10.32 -8.13
CA ILE A 1064 25.80 10.01 -8.57
C ILE A 1064 25.89 9.07 -9.77
N ASP A 1065 25.35 7.87 -9.61
CA ASP A 1065 25.20 6.85 -10.65
C ASP A 1065 24.20 7.32 -11.72
N PRO A 1066 24.29 6.85 -12.99
CA PRO A 1066 23.39 7.25 -14.07
C PRO A 1066 21.91 7.17 -13.69
N ILE A 1067 21.51 6.13 -12.97
CA ILE A 1067 20.22 6.07 -12.25
C ILE A 1067 20.53 5.78 -10.77
N HIS A 1068 20.10 6.70 -9.90
CA HIS A 1068 20.43 6.68 -8.47
C HIS A 1068 19.16 6.81 -7.64
N ILE A 1069 18.83 5.78 -6.86
CA ILE A 1069 17.54 5.64 -6.18
C ILE A 1069 17.73 5.70 -4.66
N LEU A 1070 16.98 6.58 -4.00
CA LEU A 1070 17.02 6.79 -2.55
C LEU A 1070 15.59 6.68 -1.97
N ARG A 1071 15.22 5.47 -1.53
CA ARG A 1071 13.91 5.14 -0.95
C ARG A 1071 12.73 5.49 -1.89
N ALA A 1072 12.97 5.47 -3.19
CA ALA A 1072 11.97 5.68 -4.22
C ALA A 1072 11.77 4.39 -5.03
N ARG A 1073 10.63 4.26 -5.71
CA ARG A 1073 10.26 3.06 -6.48
C ARG A 1073 9.98 3.39 -7.96
N PRO A 1074 10.93 3.93 -8.73
CA PRO A 1074 10.70 4.25 -10.15
C PRO A 1074 10.60 2.96 -10.99
N THR A 1075 10.00 3.07 -12.17
CA THR A 1075 10.07 2.01 -13.19
C THR A 1075 11.17 2.34 -14.20
N ILE A 1076 12.05 1.38 -14.48
CA ILE A 1076 13.26 1.55 -15.27
C ILE A 1076 13.32 0.43 -16.30
N THR A 1077 12.95 0.72 -17.55
CA THR A 1077 12.76 -0.32 -18.56
C THR A 1077 13.48 -0.08 -19.88
N HIS A 1078 14.03 -1.12 -20.49
CA HIS A 1078 14.59 -1.09 -21.85
C HIS A 1078 15.66 0.00 -22.10
N ASN A 1079 16.39 0.41 -21.07
CA ASN A 1079 17.42 1.45 -21.19
C ASN A 1079 18.77 0.86 -21.59
N MET A 1080 19.57 1.62 -22.32
CA MET A 1080 20.96 1.33 -22.62
C MET A 1080 21.86 2.22 -21.76
N ILE A 1081 22.55 1.66 -20.76
CA ILE A 1081 23.39 2.43 -19.83
C ILE A 1081 24.84 2.00 -20.01
N THR A 1082 25.69 2.89 -20.53
CA THR A 1082 27.07 2.52 -20.92
C THR A 1082 28.12 3.57 -20.54
N ARG A 1083 29.36 3.13 -20.42
CA ARG A 1083 30.57 3.97 -20.23
C ARG A 1083 30.50 4.83 -18.98
N SER A 1084 29.80 4.39 -17.94
CA SER A 1084 29.69 5.12 -16.67
C SER A 1084 30.93 4.94 -15.81
N ALA A 1085 31.25 5.95 -14.99
CA ALA A 1085 32.39 5.93 -14.08
C ALA A 1085 32.14 5.11 -12.80
N ASP A 1086 30.89 4.76 -12.50
CA ASP A 1086 30.47 3.96 -11.34
C ASP A 1086 29.45 2.87 -11.79
N ALA A 1087 28.52 2.46 -10.92
CA ALA A 1087 27.43 1.55 -11.24
C ALA A 1087 26.48 2.13 -12.27
N ALA A 1088 25.80 1.27 -13.02
CA ALA A 1088 24.79 1.69 -13.99
C ALA A 1088 23.51 2.16 -13.28
N ILE A 1089 23.07 1.40 -12.28
CA ILE A 1089 21.91 1.69 -11.43
C ILE A 1089 22.33 1.45 -9.98
N SER A 1090 21.85 2.27 -9.06
CA SER A 1090 22.02 2.03 -7.62
C SER A 1090 20.76 2.37 -6.83
N ALA A 1091 20.57 1.68 -5.71
CA ALA A 1091 19.42 1.84 -4.83
C ALA A 1091 19.78 1.68 -3.35
N THR A 1092 19.12 2.43 -2.47
CA THR A 1092 19.18 2.15 -1.01
C THR A 1092 18.32 0.94 -0.65
N PRO A 1093 18.62 0.22 0.44
CA PRO A 1093 17.86 -0.97 0.86
C PRO A 1093 16.35 -0.76 0.95
N ASP A 1094 15.88 0.33 1.57
CA ASP A 1094 14.45 0.63 1.69
C ASP A 1094 13.75 0.93 0.35
N SER A 1095 14.50 1.09 -0.75
CA SER A 1095 13.87 1.26 -2.07
C SER A 1095 13.15 0.00 -2.52
N PHE A 1096 13.48 -1.16 -1.94
CA PHE A 1096 12.89 -2.46 -2.26
C PHE A 1096 11.63 -2.78 -1.44
N GLU A 1097 10.98 -1.76 -0.88
CA GLU A 1097 9.74 -1.90 -0.12
C GLU A 1097 8.67 -2.66 -0.92
N GLU A 1098 8.07 -3.67 -0.30
CA GLU A 1098 6.93 -4.41 -0.81
C GLU A 1098 5.62 -3.81 -0.28
N SER A 1099 4.61 -3.68 -1.15
CA SER A 1099 3.32 -3.11 -0.79
C SER A 1099 2.20 -3.78 -1.57
N ASN A 1100 1.30 -4.46 -0.84
CA ASN A 1100 0.00 -4.93 -1.32
C ASN A 1100 -1.13 -3.91 -1.08
N PHE A 1101 -0.81 -2.79 -0.43
CA PHE A 1101 -1.71 -1.70 -0.03
C PHE A 1101 -2.86 -2.10 0.91
N HIS A 1102 -2.80 -3.29 1.53
CA HIS A 1102 -3.80 -3.78 2.48
C HIS A 1102 -3.44 -3.45 3.95
N ALA A 1103 -2.22 -2.98 4.19
CA ALA A 1103 -1.79 -2.54 5.52
C ALA A 1103 -2.65 -1.36 6.04
N PRO A 1104 -2.91 -1.27 7.37
CA PRO A 1104 -3.81 -0.25 7.96
C PRO A 1104 -3.46 1.21 7.64
N ARG A 1105 -2.20 1.53 7.32
CA ARG A 1105 -1.80 2.88 6.88
C ARG A 1105 -2.49 3.35 5.59
N PHE A 1106 -2.86 2.41 4.71
CA PHE A 1106 -3.57 2.70 3.45
C PHE A 1106 -5.09 2.57 3.59
N GLN A 1107 -5.57 1.79 4.56
CA GLN A 1107 -6.98 1.45 4.73
C GLN A 1107 -7.76 2.52 5.52
N ARG A 1108 -7.59 3.81 5.15
CA ARG A 1108 -8.39 4.91 5.73
C ARG A 1108 -9.88 4.73 5.40
N ILE A 1109 -10.15 4.29 4.18
CA ILE A 1109 -11.38 3.66 3.74
C ILE A 1109 -10.99 2.23 3.36
N GLU A 1110 -11.83 1.25 3.69
CA GLU A 1110 -11.54 -0.14 3.35
C GLU A 1110 -11.71 -0.38 1.85
N PHE A 1111 -10.67 -0.93 1.21
CA PHE A 1111 -10.66 -1.21 -0.23
C PHE A 1111 -9.78 -2.42 -0.54
N THR A 1112 -9.94 -2.99 -1.74
CA THR A 1112 -9.12 -4.11 -2.23
C THR A 1112 -8.28 -3.65 -3.41
N SER A 1113 -6.98 -3.51 -3.21
CA SER A 1113 -6.05 -3.22 -4.31
C SER A 1113 -6.06 -4.35 -5.34
N ASP A 1114 -6.08 -4.00 -6.63
CA ASP A 1114 -5.93 -4.93 -7.77
C ASP A 1114 -4.49 -5.05 -8.28
N TYR A 1115 -3.55 -4.42 -7.58
CA TYR A 1115 -2.13 -4.42 -7.89
C TYR A 1115 -1.30 -4.34 -6.60
N SER A 1116 -0.03 -4.72 -6.71
CA SER A 1116 0.99 -4.55 -5.70
C SER A 1116 2.20 -3.82 -6.30
N ARG A 1117 3.15 -3.45 -5.46
CA ARG A 1117 4.46 -2.95 -5.89
C ARG A 1117 5.56 -3.56 -5.05
N ILE A 1118 6.63 -3.94 -5.73
CA ILE A 1118 7.85 -4.46 -5.10
C ILE A 1118 9.01 -3.65 -5.65
N GLY A 1119 9.60 -2.85 -4.78
CA GLY A 1119 10.73 -2.02 -5.13
C GLY A 1119 10.56 -1.16 -6.39
N PRO A 1120 11.67 -0.77 -7.03
CA PRO A 1120 11.68 -0.26 -8.40
C PRO A 1120 11.36 -1.39 -9.37
N GLU A 1121 10.57 -1.13 -10.41
CA GLU A 1121 10.32 -2.10 -11.48
C GLU A 1121 11.48 -2.03 -12.49
N ILE A 1122 12.31 -3.05 -12.59
CA ILE A 1122 13.48 -3.05 -13.48
C ILE A 1122 13.39 -4.20 -14.48
N ARG A 1123 13.36 -3.87 -15.77
CA ARG A 1123 13.34 -4.90 -16.83
C ARG A 1123 13.92 -4.45 -18.18
N GLY A 1124 14.51 -5.36 -18.95
CA GLY A 1124 15.01 -5.15 -20.30
C GLY A 1124 16.20 -4.19 -20.42
N ASN A 1125 16.87 -3.84 -19.32
CA ASN A 1125 17.97 -2.86 -19.35
C ASN A 1125 19.28 -3.50 -19.83
N MET A 1126 19.93 -2.85 -20.79
CA MET A 1126 21.22 -3.27 -21.35
C MET A 1126 22.36 -2.43 -20.76
N LEU A 1127 23.20 -3.06 -19.94
CA LEU A 1127 24.28 -2.36 -19.21
C LEU A 1127 25.64 -2.41 -19.93
N ILE A 1128 25.73 -3.08 -21.07
CA ILE A 1128 26.93 -3.18 -21.91
C ILE A 1128 26.45 -3.26 -23.35
N ASP A 1129 27.07 -2.51 -24.26
CA ASP A 1129 26.93 -2.73 -25.69
C ASP A 1129 27.80 -3.94 -26.09
N GLU A 1130 27.17 -5.04 -26.49
CA GLU A 1130 27.87 -6.25 -26.93
C GLU A 1130 28.73 -6.04 -28.18
N ASN A 1131 28.45 -4.99 -28.96
CA ASN A 1131 29.17 -4.65 -30.19
C ASN A 1131 30.32 -3.66 -29.95
N ASP A 1132 30.42 -3.03 -28.77
CA ASP A 1132 31.55 -2.19 -28.38
C ASP A 1132 32.21 -2.68 -27.08
N PRO A 1133 33.43 -3.25 -27.13
CA PRO A 1133 34.14 -3.74 -25.95
C PRO A 1133 34.50 -2.64 -24.94
N ASN A 1134 34.40 -1.36 -25.30
CA ASN A 1134 34.68 -0.23 -24.41
C ASN A 1134 33.42 0.36 -23.74
N SER A 1135 32.25 -0.22 -24.02
CA SER A 1135 30.95 0.25 -23.54
C SER A 1135 30.67 -0.05 -22.07
N ALA A 1136 31.41 -0.98 -21.46
CA ALA A 1136 31.15 -1.42 -20.08
C ALA A 1136 31.22 -0.29 -19.06
N ASN A 1137 30.31 -0.30 -18.08
CA ASN A 1137 30.37 0.53 -16.88
C ASN A 1137 31.44 0.02 -15.89
N THR A 1138 31.69 0.75 -14.81
CA THR A 1138 32.55 0.25 -13.73
C THR A 1138 31.89 -0.92 -13.01
N ILE A 1139 30.57 -0.84 -12.76
CA ILE A 1139 29.74 -1.96 -12.28
C ILE A 1139 28.56 -2.12 -13.24
N ASN A 1140 28.44 -3.30 -13.86
CA ASN A 1140 27.34 -3.64 -14.77
C ASN A 1140 26.25 -4.40 -14.01
N GLY A 1141 25.57 -3.70 -13.09
CA GLY A 1141 24.50 -4.25 -12.27
C GLY A 1141 23.81 -3.17 -11.44
N LEU A 1142 22.86 -3.59 -10.62
CA LEU A 1142 22.15 -2.79 -9.63
C LEU A 1142 22.93 -2.80 -8.32
N PHE A 1143 23.56 -1.69 -7.95
CA PHE A 1143 24.37 -1.58 -6.75
C PHE A 1143 23.52 -1.21 -5.51
N ILE A 1144 23.58 -2.05 -4.47
CA ILE A 1144 22.85 -1.85 -3.22
C ILE A 1144 23.69 -0.99 -2.27
N ARG A 1145 23.20 0.22 -1.98
CA ARG A 1145 23.93 1.25 -1.23
C ARG A 1145 23.66 1.16 0.27
N THR A 1146 24.55 0.50 0.99
CA THR A 1146 24.50 0.36 2.45
C THR A 1146 25.28 1.44 3.21
N SER A 1147 26.12 2.25 2.56
CA SER A 1147 26.89 3.31 3.24
C SER A 1147 26.27 4.69 3.11
N THR A 1148 26.26 5.45 4.21
CA THR A 1148 25.98 6.89 4.17
C THR A 1148 27.16 7.67 3.59
N PRO A 1149 26.95 8.79 2.86
CA PRO A 1149 28.02 9.64 2.36
C PRO A 1149 28.98 10.17 3.46
N ALA A 1150 28.55 10.19 4.73
CA ALA A 1150 29.34 10.62 5.88
C ALA A 1150 30.17 9.49 6.54
N GLY A 1151 30.06 8.25 6.05
CA GLY A 1151 31.00 7.15 6.30
C GLY A 1151 30.95 6.49 7.68
N ASN A 1152 29.98 6.79 8.55
CA ASN A 1152 29.91 6.22 9.90
C ASN A 1152 28.67 5.36 10.20
N ASP A 1153 27.57 5.53 9.45
CA ASP A 1153 26.33 4.78 9.66
C ASP A 1153 25.97 3.95 8.43
N ILE A 1154 25.60 2.69 8.64
CA ILE A 1154 25.06 1.78 7.63
C ILE A 1154 23.57 2.09 7.45
N LYS A 1155 23.13 2.24 6.19
CA LYS A 1155 21.72 2.29 5.81
C LYS A 1155 21.12 0.90 6.01
N LYS A 1156 20.15 0.83 6.92
CA LYS A 1156 19.43 -0.41 7.24
C LYS A 1156 18.27 -0.62 6.27
N LEU A 1157 17.86 -1.86 6.07
CA LEU A 1157 16.54 -2.20 5.54
C LEU A 1157 15.55 -2.14 6.71
N THR A 1158 14.65 -1.16 6.70
CA THR A 1158 13.70 -0.84 7.78
C THR A 1158 12.25 -1.18 7.44
N VAL A 1159 12.03 -1.73 6.25
CA VAL A 1159 10.73 -2.06 5.68
C VAL A 1159 10.75 -3.52 5.23
N SER A 1160 9.57 -4.14 5.15
CA SER A 1160 9.44 -5.39 4.40
C SER A 1160 9.83 -5.13 2.96
N GLY A 1161 10.81 -5.87 2.45
CA GLY A 1161 11.32 -5.67 1.11
C GLY A 1161 11.80 -6.94 0.45
N ARG A 1162 11.69 -6.97 -0.86
CA ARG A 1162 11.98 -8.13 -1.71
C ARG A 1162 12.81 -7.69 -2.91
N TRP A 1163 13.77 -8.53 -3.31
CA TRP A 1163 14.55 -8.35 -4.54
C TRP A 1163 14.04 -9.35 -5.56
N ASP A 1164 13.23 -8.90 -6.50
CA ASP A 1164 12.53 -9.72 -7.48
C ASP A 1164 12.96 -9.49 -8.92
N ASP A 1165 13.73 -8.44 -9.22
CA ASP A 1165 14.25 -8.20 -10.57
C ASP A 1165 15.22 -9.34 -10.99
N THR A 1166 14.78 -10.21 -11.90
CA THR A 1166 15.53 -11.41 -12.30
C THR A 1166 16.50 -11.19 -13.46
N ASP A 1167 16.38 -10.09 -14.20
CA ASP A 1167 17.14 -9.81 -15.42
C ASP A 1167 18.33 -8.86 -15.20
N ILE A 1168 18.52 -8.38 -13.97
CA ILE A 1168 19.66 -7.56 -13.54
C ILE A 1168 20.38 -8.16 -12.34
N VAL A 1169 21.71 -8.11 -12.36
CA VAL A 1169 22.53 -8.59 -11.25
C VAL A 1169 22.53 -7.56 -10.12
N HIS A 1170 22.05 -7.96 -8.95
CA HIS A 1170 22.19 -7.21 -7.70
C HIS A 1170 23.61 -7.33 -7.15
N VAL A 1171 24.24 -6.20 -6.84
CA VAL A 1171 25.64 -6.12 -6.37
C VAL A 1171 25.67 -5.46 -5.00
N MET A 1172 26.22 -6.18 -4.01
CA MET A 1172 26.42 -5.70 -2.65
C MET A 1172 27.89 -5.82 -2.27
N ALA A 1173 28.53 -4.71 -1.88
CA ALA A 1173 29.95 -4.66 -1.55
C ALA A 1173 30.26 -4.60 -0.04
N GLU A 1174 29.25 -4.38 0.78
CA GLU A 1174 29.34 -4.24 2.25
C GLU A 1174 28.22 -5.05 2.93
N ASN A 1175 28.16 -5.06 4.26
CA ASN A 1175 27.10 -5.76 4.99
C ASN A 1175 25.78 -4.98 4.90
N LEU A 1176 24.68 -5.68 4.60
CA LEU A 1176 23.32 -5.18 4.77
C LEU A 1176 22.88 -5.43 6.22
N GLU A 1177 22.47 -4.37 6.91
CA GLU A 1177 21.82 -4.47 8.22
C GLU A 1177 20.30 -4.42 8.02
N ILE A 1178 19.57 -5.38 8.58
CA ILE A 1178 18.11 -5.42 8.53
C ILE A 1178 17.60 -4.96 9.88
N ALA A 1179 16.91 -3.83 9.89
CA ALA A 1179 16.17 -3.33 11.05
C ALA A 1179 14.78 -3.95 11.04
N GLY A 1180 14.70 -5.16 11.58
CA GLY A 1180 13.45 -5.70 12.10
C GLY A 1180 13.52 -5.72 13.62
N THR A 1181 12.38 -5.78 14.29
CA THR A 1181 12.30 -6.72 15.40
C THR A 1181 12.74 -8.06 14.80
N PRO A 1182 13.84 -8.68 15.26
CA PRO A 1182 14.06 -10.06 14.88
C PRO A 1182 12.74 -10.78 15.23
N GLY A 1183 12.18 -11.54 14.30
CA GLY A 1183 11.09 -12.48 14.59
C GLY A 1183 11.58 -13.51 15.59
#